data_AF-A0A3L7UIL0-F1
#
_entry.id   AF-A0A3L7UIL0-F1
#
_cell.length_a   1.000
_cell.length_b   1.000
_cell.length_c   1.000
_cell.angle_alpha   90.00
_cell.angle_beta   90.00
_cell.angle_gamma   90.00
#
_symmetry.space_group_name_H-M   'P 1'
#
loop_
_entity.id
_entity.type
_entity.pdbx_description
1 polymer ?
#
loop_
_entity_poly.entity_id
_entity_poly.type
_entity_poly.pdbx_seq_one_letter_code
_entity_poly.pdbx_strand_id
1 'polypeptide(L)'
;MDVRLFKRFQTVLVLSGMGLVAMLECAAHATDLASLAQHPLGTGEAFRPVSEASLNSAASKLRGAIGPLEKLLGHSPSGADWKRYLDWPSLTAQASLGKKADPAILRRLQSLFESGSNGLDMHQFVAVRRAVAAYAEAADAAQSPAAQAVYAQRIEKLAAAVAAGAATGTTEPLEPVGGLLAKLEESSQAPATVARVRSVLSRPNLFLEVDENLLGAAVNRMIDQSASVNETVLGTRIRGMGHTRGLVLLDVVPSNDRAIVDITFNATNHSTTAGTKGPVTVCTSGITRLNARKRIIVDDQRVSSLPVEAHASARTSTTGMSIASRFGTRFIEKMATRKIAEMRPQAEAIAGQKARDRVRSQFEEQTSGAIAKAASDYQTKFRRPLQERGWFPEMLQINTTDSRLSVVARKALSDQIAAFTAPPAVDPENVLSVRLHETLVGNAAEITLGGRTITQADVKKMSEERSGGGLHESLQSDPDQPDWSITFASRRPVEIDAENGRVKLTVRGSRYTSGEREFPAMDISAAYRIEPAVGTIRLVRDGDVQIYPPGFVPGGGEKLTVAQTSLRRILQKRFGKVFKEVLDIEPLELQGQLAVAGPLPMEQFVAQKDGWVALGWRKREQTTKQEQTKKTGEIASNDLPGLFVHHVLKGTDAEGQ
;
A
#
# COMPACT_ATOMS: atom_id res chain seq x y z
N MET A 1 6.43 -15.12 14.01
CA MET A 1 6.15 -14.09 13.01
C MET A 1 6.44 -14.74 11.67
N ASP A 2 5.45 -15.37 11.07
CA ASP A 2 5.65 -15.80 9.70
C ASP A 2 6.01 -14.52 8.91
N VAL A 3 7.17 -14.48 8.25
CA VAL A 3 7.54 -13.38 7.33
C VAL A 3 6.36 -13.11 6.37
N ARG A 4 5.45 -14.08 6.22
CA ARG A 4 4.15 -14.04 5.57
C ARG A 4 3.09 -13.08 6.15
N LEU A 5 3.07 -12.67 7.42
CA LEU A 5 2.17 -11.59 7.88
C LEU A 5 2.63 -10.24 7.31
N PHE A 6 3.95 -10.09 7.12
CA PHE A 6 4.60 -8.98 6.41
C PHE A 6 4.53 -9.13 4.89
N LYS A 7 4.70 -10.34 4.31
CA LYS A 7 4.43 -10.62 2.88
C LYS A 7 2.95 -10.45 2.54
N ARG A 8 2.04 -10.45 3.52
CA ARG A 8 0.60 -10.19 3.30
C ARG A 8 0.23 -8.71 3.30
N PHE A 9 1.08 -7.82 3.83
CA PHE A 9 1.05 -6.43 3.38
C PHE A 9 1.64 -6.31 1.97
N GLN A 10 2.50 -7.21 1.50
CA GLN A 10 3.01 -7.18 0.12
C GLN A 10 1.98 -7.63 -0.94
N THR A 11 1.09 -8.62 -0.68
CA THR A 11 0.24 -9.16 -1.77
C THR A 11 -1.03 -8.36 -2.12
N VAL A 12 -1.43 -7.36 -1.33
CA VAL A 12 -2.45 -6.36 -1.73
C VAL A 12 -1.81 -4.99 -2.04
N LEU A 13 -0.48 -4.88 -1.89
CA LEU A 13 0.25 -3.60 -1.96
C LEU A 13 1.48 -3.68 -2.87
N VAL A 14 1.47 -4.59 -3.86
CA VAL A 14 2.46 -4.66 -4.98
C VAL A 14 1.91 -4.08 -6.29
N LEU A 15 0.71 -3.50 -6.29
CA LEU A 15 0.25 -2.59 -7.34
C LEU A 15 -0.32 -1.34 -6.70
N SER A 16 0.19 -0.19 -7.11
CA SER A 16 -0.09 1.18 -6.61
C SER A 16 0.85 1.60 -5.48
N GLY A 17 2.00 2.13 -5.89
CA GLY A 17 3.07 2.65 -5.03
C GLY A 17 2.65 3.89 -4.24
N MET A 18 3.28 4.06 -3.08
CA MET A 18 2.94 5.02 -2.04
C MET A 18 4.19 5.78 -1.46
N GLY A 19 4.11 6.95 -0.81
CA GLY A 19 4.95 7.37 0.38
C GLY A 19 5.58 8.81 0.81
N LEU A 20 5.00 9.58 1.78
CA LEU A 20 4.99 11.08 2.12
C LEU A 20 6.22 12.07 1.99
N VAL A 21 5.88 13.34 1.67
CA VAL A 21 6.46 14.70 1.84
C VAL A 21 6.99 15.06 3.24
N ALA A 22 8.07 15.87 3.27
CA ALA A 22 8.53 16.66 4.41
C ALA A 22 7.69 17.94 4.62
N MET A 23 7.11 18.10 5.81
CA MET A 23 6.40 19.32 6.21
C MET A 23 7.41 20.45 6.46
N LEU A 24 7.21 21.60 5.81
CA LEU A 24 7.75 22.86 6.30
C LEU A 24 7.17 23.15 7.69
N GLU A 25 8.06 23.48 8.62
CA GLU A 25 7.71 24.15 9.88
C GLU A 25 7.04 25.48 9.57
N CYS A 26 5.71 25.49 9.60
CA CYS A 26 4.98 26.65 10.08
C CYS A 26 4.57 26.30 11.51
N ALA A 27 5.22 26.93 12.48
CA ALA A 27 4.98 26.75 13.91
C ALA A 27 3.59 27.30 14.30
N ALA A 28 2.53 26.60 13.89
CA ALA A 28 1.31 26.52 14.69
C ALA A 28 1.52 25.31 15.60
N HIS A 29 1.60 25.51 16.93
CA HIS A 29 1.76 24.42 17.89
C HIS A 29 0.66 23.38 17.67
N ALA A 30 1.00 22.29 16.96
CA ALA A 30 0.10 21.17 16.77
C ALA A 30 -0.14 20.58 18.16
N THR A 31 -1.37 20.72 18.67
CA THR A 31 -1.76 20.18 19.97
C THR A 31 -1.39 18.70 20.01
N ASP A 32 -0.52 18.32 20.95
CA ASP A 32 -0.13 16.94 21.19
C ASP A 32 -1.00 16.34 22.31
N LEU A 33 -0.80 15.05 22.58
CA LEU A 33 -1.59 14.34 23.58
C LEU A 33 -1.39 14.91 25.00
N ALA A 34 -0.19 15.40 25.31
CA ALA A 34 0.12 16.04 26.59
C ALA A 34 -0.64 17.36 26.77
N SER A 35 -0.61 18.23 25.75
CA SER A 35 -1.36 19.49 25.72
C SER A 35 -2.86 19.24 25.80
N LEU A 36 -3.37 18.22 25.10
CA LEU A 36 -4.78 17.83 25.17
C LEU A 36 -5.19 17.40 26.59
N ALA A 37 -4.35 16.65 27.29
CA ALA A 37 -4.62 16.17 28.65
C ALA A 37 -4.59 17.29 29.71
N GLN A 38 -3.84 18.37 29.48
CA GLN A 38 -3.76 19.53 30.39
C GLN A 38 -5.01 20.41 30.36
N HIS A 39 -5.82 20.34 29.30
CA HIS A 39 -7.01 21.16 29.12
C HIS A 39 -8.29 20.36 29.41
N PRO A 40 -9.17 20.81 30.32
CA PRO A 40 -10.38 20.05 30.65
C PRO A 40 -11.28 19.82 29.42
N LEU A 41 -11.68 18.57 29.22
CA LEU A 41 -12.61 18.16 28.17
C LEU A 41 -14.04 18.52 28.56
N GLY A 42 -14.88 18.89 27.58
CA GLY A 42 -16.28 19.29 27.82
C GLY A 42 -16.50 20.71 28.37
N THR A 43 -15.44 21.49 28.61
CA THR A 43 -15.55 22.88 29.08
C THR A 43 -16.36 23.72 28.10
N GLY A 44 -17.45 24.33 28.57
CA GLY A 44 -18.35 25.15 27.74
C GLY A 44 -19.34 24.34 26.88
N GLU A 45 -19.33 23.01 26.97
CA GLU A 45 -20.24 22.12 26.24
C GLU A 45 -21.15 21.37 27.23
N ALA A 46 -22.13 22.06 27.79
CA ALA A 46 -23.18 21.39 28.57
C ALA A 46 -23.99 20.43 27.68
N PHE A 47 -24.61 19.41 28.29
CA PHE A 47 -25.51 18.50 27.59
C PHE A 47 -26.59 19.27 26.84
N ARG A 48 -26.84 18.89 25.59
CA ARG A 48 -27.92 19.45 24.77
C ARG A 48 -28.87 18.34 24.37
N PRO A 49 -30.20 18.53 24.50
CA PRO A 49 -31.15 17.55 23.99
C PRO A 49 -30.89 17.23 22.52
N VAL A 50 -30.94 15.95 22.15
CA VAL A 50 -30.72 15.51 20.77
C VAL A 50 -31.79 16.11 19.86
N SER A 51 -31.36 16.81 18.82
CA SER A 51 -32.28 17.51 17.92
C SER A 51 -32.98 16.55 16.94
N GLU A 52 -34.16 16.95 16.45
CA GLU A 52 -34.86 16.22 15.38
C GLU A 52 -33.98 16.08 14.11
N ALA A 53 -33.18 17.09 13.80
CA ALA A 53 -32.22 17.03 12.69
C ALA A 53 -31.17 15.92 12.88
N SER A 54 -30.71 15.69 14.12
CA SER A 54 -29.75 14.62 14.45
C SER A 54 -30.37 13.23 14.26
N LEU A 55 -31.60 13.04 14.75
CA LEU A 55 -32.35 11.78 14.57
C LEU A 55 -32.66 11.51 13.10
N ASN A 56 -33.02 12.53 12.33
CA ASN A 56 -33.23 12.41 10.89
C ASN A 56 -31.94 12.08 10.14
N SER A 57 -30.80 12.62 10.57
CA SER A 57 -29.48 12.27 10.04
C SER A 57 -29.13 10.81 10.33
N ALA A 58 -29.35 10.33 11.56
CA ALA A 58 -29.14 8.92 11.93
C ALA A 58 -30.03 7.96 11.11
N ALA A 59 -31.32 8.29 10.96
CA ALA A 59 -32.24 7.55 10.10
C ALA A 59 -31.76 7.49 8.64
N SER A 60 -31.26 8.62 8.12
CA SER A 60 -30.70 8.71 6.76
C SER A 60 -29.46 7.83 6.60
N LYS A 61 -28.54 7.84 7.57
CA LYS A 61 -27.36 6.96 7.59
C LYS A 61 -27.75 5.48 7.61
N LEU A 62 -28.77 5.11 8.39
CA LEU A 62 -29.30 3.75 8.40
C LEU A 62 -29.86 3.35 7.03
N ARG A 63 -30.68 4.19 6.39
CA ARG A 63 -31.16 3.95 5.01
C ARG A 63 -30.00 3.79 4.02
N GLY A 64 -28.97 4.63 4.13
CA GLY A 64 -27.77 4.56 3.31
C GLY A 64 -27.02 3.23 3.48
N ALA A 65 -26.92 2.70 4.70
CA ALA A 65 -26.30 1.41 4.98
C ALA A 65 -27.16 0.21 4.53
N ILE A 66 -28.48 0.32 4.59
CA ILE A 66 -29.42 -0.72 4.15
C ILE A 66 -29.27 -1.00 2.64
N GLY A 67 -29.06 0.03 1.82
CA GLY A 67 -29.00 -0.13 0.35
C GLY A 67 -27.96 -1.14 -0.16
N PRO A 68 -26.68 -1.03 0.22
CA PRO A 68 -25.66 -2.02 -0.12
C PRO A 68 -25.97 -3.43 0.40
N LEU A 69 -26.50 -3.56 1.62
CA LEU A 69 -26.90 -4.85 2.17
C LEU A 69 -28.07 -5.45 1.37
N GLU A 70 -29.05 -4.64 0.99
CA GLU A 70 -30.18 -5.07 0.18
C GLU A 70 -29.72 -5.61 -1.18
N LYS A 71 -28.79 -4.91 -1.84
CA LYS A 71 -28.19 -5.38 -3.09
C LYS A 71 -27.51 -6.73 -2.89
N LEU A 72 -26.71 -6.89 -1.82
CA LEU A 72 -26.05 -8.16 -1.52
C LEU A 72 -27.08 -9.29 -1.31
N LEU A 73 -28.11 -9.05 -0.50
CA LEU A 73 -29.15 -10.02 -0.23
C LEU A 73 -29.97 -10.37 -1.49
N GLY A 74 -30.17 -9.43 -2.41
CA GLY A 74 -30.86 -9.66 -3.68
C GLY A 74 -30.14 -10.63 -4.62
N HIS A 75 -28.82 -10.77 -4.49
CA HIS A 75 -28.02 -11.72 -5.27
C HIS A 75 -27.71 -13.01 -4.49
N SER A 76 -28.13 -13.11 -3.22
CA SER A 76 -27.84 -14.26 -2.36
C SER A 76 -29.01 -15.25 -2.36
N PRO A 77 -28.76 -16.56 -2.55
CA PRO A 77 -29.81 -17.58 -2.42
C PRO A 77 -30.52 -17.55 -1.05
N SER A 78 -29.79 -17.21 0.03
CA SER A 78 -30.33 -17.09 1.39
C SER A 78 -30.88 -15.69 1.70
N GLY A 79 -31.00 -14.81 0.71
CA GLY A 79 -31.39 -13.41 0.91
C GLY A 79 -32.74 -13.24 1.59
N ALA A 80 -33.73 -14.05 1.22
CA ALA A 80 -35.07 -14.02 1.82
C ALA A 80 -35.05 -14.43 3.30
N ASP A 81 -34.25 -15.46 3.65
CA ASP A 81 -34.12 -15.93 5.02
C ASP A 81 -33.38 -14.92 5.89
N TRP A 82 -32.35 -14.25 5.36
CA TRP A 82 -31.69 -13.14 6.05
C TRP A 82 -32.65 -11.98 6.31
N LYS A 83 -33.47 -11.59 5.33
CA LYS A 83 -34.48 -10.53 5.52
C LYS A 83 -35.49 -10.90 6.61
N ARG A 84 -35.91 -12.18 6.68
CA ARG A 84 -36.78 -12.68 7.76
C ARG A 84 -36.07 -12.65 9.12
N TYR A 85 -34.84 -13.16 9.17
CA TYR A 85 -34.04 -13.24 10.38
C TYR A 85 -33.76 -11.86 11.01
N LEU A 86 -33.42 -10.88 10.18
CA LEU A 86 -33.08 -9.52 10.60
C LEU A 86 -34.29 -8.60 10.81
N ASP A 87 -35.51 -9.12 10.71
CA ASP A 87 -36.74 -8.34 10.80
C ASP A 87 -36.71 -7.13 9.85
N TRP A 88 -36.49 -7.40 8.56
CA TRP A 88 -36.34 -6.39 7.52
C TRP A 88 -37.49 -5.37 7.45
N PRO A 89 -38.77 -5.75 7.67
CA PRO A 89 -39.85 -4.78 7.74
C PRO A 89 -39.66 -3.78 8.87
N SER A 90 -39.30 -4.23 10.07
CA SER A 90 -39.04 -3.33 11.20
C SER A 90 -37.81 -2.46 10.96
N LEU A 91 -36.74 -3.02 10.39
CA LEU A 91 -35.52 -2.29 10.04
C LEU A 91 -35.79 -1.12 9.09
N THR A 92 -36.53 -1.37 8.01
CA THR A 92 -36.85 -0.34 7.00
C THR A 92 -37.88 0.68 7.52
N ALA A 93 -38.83 0.24 8.34
CA ALA A 93 -39.78 1.12 9.02
C ALA A 93 -39.04 2.09 9.95
N GLN A 94 -38.20 1.59 10.88
CA GLN A 94 -37.44 2.43 11.81
C GLN A 94 -36.54 3.42 11.06
N ALA A 95 -35.88 3.00 9.99
CA ALA A 95 -35.06 3.87 9.15
C ALA A 95 -35.84 5.02 8.47
N SER A 96 -37.18 4.98 8.51
CA SER A 96 -38.06 6.00 7.93
C SER A 96 -38.74 6.89 8.98
N LEU A 97 -38.64 6.55 10.27
CA LEU A 97 -39.42 7.22 11.33
C LEU A 97 -38.76 8.49 11.90
N GLY A 98 -37.47 8.71 11.69
CA GLY A 98 -36.78 9.92 12.19
C GLY A 98 -36.93 10.07 13.71
N LYS A 99 -37.50 11.19 14.17
CA LYS A 99 -37.78 11.37 15.62
C LYS A 99 -38.79 10.39 16.23
N LYS A 100 -39.62 9.74 15.40
CA LYS A 100 -40.65 8.79 15.84
C LYS A 100 -40.13 7.36 15.98
N ALA A 101 -38.83 7.15 15.79
CA ALA A 101 -38.25 5.82 15.97
C ALA A 101 -38.35 5.38 17.43
N ASP A 102 -38.51 4.08 17.59
CA ASP A 102 -38.61 3.44 18.89
C ASP A 102 -37.22 2.90 19.29
N PRO A 103 -36.59 3.45 20.35
CA PRO A 103 -35.28 3.00 20.79
C PRO A 103 -35.26 1.52 21.17
N ALA A 104 -36.34 0.97 21.74
CA ALA A 104 -36.42 -0.43 22.12
C ALA A 104 -36.41 -1.35 20.88
N ILE A 105 -37.09 -0.96 19.81
CA ILE A 105 -37.05 -1.69 18.53
C ILE A 105 -35.66 -1.59 17.91
N LEU A 106 -35.04 -0.40 17.92
CA LEU A 106 -33.66 -0.23 17.42
C LEU A 106 -32.66 -1.09 18.19
N ARG A 107 -32.78 -1.18 19.53
CA ARG A 107 -31.93 -2.05 20.37
C ARG A 107 -32.18 -3.53 20.08
N ARG A 108 -33.43 -3.96 19.90
CA ARG A 108 -33.74 -5.33 19.46
C ARG A 108 -33.11 -5.66 18.10
N LEU A 109 -33.22 -4.75 17.14
CA LEU A 109 -32.60 -4.90 15.82
C LEU A 109 -31.07 -4.98 15.96
N GLN A 110 -30.45 -4.11 16.76
CA GLN A 110 -29.02 -4.16 17.06
C GLN A 110 -28.62 -5.56 17.56
N SER A 111 -29.35 -6.13 18.52
CA SER A 111 -29.09 -7.48 19.05
C SER A 111 -29.20 -8.58 17.98
N LEU A 112 -30.10 -8.46 17.01
CA LEU A 112 -30.19 -9.40 15.89
C LEU A 112 -28.93 -9.38 15.01
N PHE A 113 -28.35 -8.19 14.79
CA PHE A 113 -27.08 -8.05 14.07
C PHE A 113 -25.84 -8.43 14.91
N GLU A 114 -26.00 -8.59 16.23
CA GLU A 114 -24.94 -8.97 17.18
C GLU A 114 -25.02 -10.43 17.63
N SER A 115 -26.02 -11.19 17.17
CA SER A 115 -26.33 -12.56 17.60
C SER A 115 -25.24 -13.62 17.31
N GLY A 116 -24.19 -13.26 16.59
CA GLY A 116 -23.06 -14.15 16.28
C GLY A 116 -23.32 -15.18 15.16
N SER A 117 -24.45 -15.06 14.45
CA SER A 117 -24.71 -15.91 13.27
C SER A 117 -23.65 -15.70 12.18
N ASN A 118 -23.17 -16.80 11.59
CA ASN A 118 -22.15 -16.77 10.54
C ASN A 118 -22.62 -15.92 9.35
N GLY A 119 -21.80 -14.95 8.90
CA GLY A 119 -22.12 -14.02 7.82
C GLY A 119 -22.50 -12.61 8.28
N LEU A 120 -22.93 -12.42 9.54
CA LEU A 120 -23.20 -11.08 10.11
C LEU A 120 -21.94 -10.19 10.22
N ASP A 121 -20.78 -10.80 10.07
CA ASP A 121 -19.46 -10.19 10.06
C ASP A 121 -19.02 -9.64 8.67
N MET A 122 -19.80 -9.89 7.63
CA MET A 122 -19.58 -9.28 6.31
C MET A 122 -19.74 -7.75 6.41
N HIS A 123 -18.93 -7.01 5.65
CA HIS A 123 -18.83 -5.55 5.74
C HIS A 123 -20.19 -4.84 5.66
N GLN A 124 -21.07 -5.29 4.76
CA GLN A 124 -22.41 -4.71 4.55
C GLN A 124 -23.32 -4.90 5.79
N PHE A 125 -23.26 -6.05 6.46
CA PHE A 125 -24.01 -6.30 7.69
C PHE A 125 -23.44 -5.47 8.85
N VAL A 126 -22.11 -5.40 8.97
CA VAL A 126 -21.44 -4.57 9.98
C VAL A 126 -21.78 -3.08 9.81
N ALA A 127 -21.89 -2.59 8.57
CA ALA A 127 -22.29 -1.22 8.28
C ALA A 127 -23.71 -0.92 8.78
N VAL A 128 -24.67 -1.83 8.53
CA VAL A 128 -26.04 -1.69 9.05
C VAL A 128 -26.06 -1.79 10.57
N ARG A 129 -25.35 -2.76 11.16
CA ARG A 129 -25.22 -2.91 12.62
C ARG A 129 -24.76 -1.62 13.28
N ARG A 130 -23.71 -1.00 12.76
CA ARG A 130 -23.17 0.28 13.26
C ARG A 130 -24.17 1.42 13.10
N ALA A 131 -24.87 1.49 11.96
CA ALA A 131 -25.88 2.53 11.74
C ALA A 131 -27.11 2.36 12.66
N VAL A 132 -27.54 1.12 12.93
CA VAL A 132 -28.61 0.83 13.89
C VAL A 132 -28.16 1.19 15.31
N ALA A 133 -26.94 0.80 15.71
CA ALA A 133 -26.39 1.13 17.03
C ALA A 133 -26.29 2.66 17.25
N ALA A 134 -25.79 3.39 16.25
CA ALA A 134 -25.72 4.84 16.27
C ALA A 134 -27.10 5.50 16.40
N TYR A 135 -28.10 4.97 15.68
CA TYR A 135 -29.46 5.50 15.75
C TYR A 135 -30.14 5.16 17.08
N ALA A 136 -29.91 3.96 17.62
CA ALA A 136 -30.37 3.57 18.94
C ALA A 136 -29.79 4.50 20.02
N GLU A 137 -28.48 4.78 19.96
CA GLU A 137 -27.81 5.69 20.89
C GLU A 137 -28.39 7.12 20.82
N ALA A 138 -28.60 7.64 19.61
CA ALA A 138 -29.21 8.96 19.42
C ALA A 138 -30.65 9.02 19.95
N ALA A 139 -31.45 7.98 19.69
CA ALA A 139 -32.84 7.90 20.12
C ALA A 139 -32.96 7.73 21.66
N ASP A 140 -32.11 6.91 22.26
CA ASP A 140 -32.00 6.77 23.72
C ASP A 140 -31.61 8.09 24.37
N ALA A 141 -30.59 8.78 23.84
CA ALA A 141 -30.17 10.07 24.37
C ALA A 141 -31.23 11.16 24.21
N ALA A 142 -32.13 11.04 23.21
CA ALA A 142 -33.25 11.96 23.03
C ALA A 142 -34.39 11.73 24.03
N GLN A 143 -34.62 10.49 24.46
CA GLN A 143 -35.80 10.08 25.23
C GLN A 143 -35.50 9.79 26.71
N SER A 144 -34.26 9.46 27.05
CA SER A 144 -33.88 9.03 28.40
C SER A 144 -33.71 10.20 29.37
N PRO A 145 -34.36 10.17 30.55
CA PRO A 145 -34.11 11.14 31.62
C PRO A 145 -32.67 11.12 32.15
N ALA A 146 -31.95 10.01 31.97
CA ALA A 146 -30.58 9.84 32.43
C ALA A 146 -29.52 10.36 31.44
N ALA A 147 -29.92 10.87 30.26
CA ALA A 147 -29.00 11.23 29.18
C ALA A 147 -27.93 12.25 29.61
N GLN A 148 -28.29 13.24 30.41
CA GLN A 148 -27.34 14.24 30.93
C GLN A 148 -26.29 13.62 31.86
N ALA A 149 -26.67 12.68 32.72
CA ALA A 149 -25.75 12.00 33.62
C ALA A 149 -24.79 11.06 32.84
N VAL A 150 -25.32 10.34 31.84
CA VAL A 150 -24.53 9.50 30.93
C VAL A 150 -23.52 10.33 30.15
N TYR A 151 -23.92 11.51 29.67
CA TYR A 151 -23.03 12.46 29.02
C TYR A 151 -21.87 12.89 29.94
N ALA A 152 -22.17 13.32 31.17
CA ALA A 152 -21.15 13.75 32.13
C ALA A 152 -20.14 12.63 32.43
N GLN A 153 -20.62 11.41 32.69
CA GLN A 153 -19.77 10.25 32.91
C GLN A 153 -18.88 9.92 31.69
N ARG A 154 -19.40 10.14 30.48
CA ARG A 154 -18.66 9.89 29.23
C ARG A 154 -17.51 10.86 29.06
N ILE A 155 -17.73 12.15 29.34
CA ILE A 155 -16.66 13.17 29.32
C ILE A 155 -15.60 12.87 30.37
N GLU A 156 -15.99 12.46 31.58
CA GLU A 156 -15.06 12.08 32.65
C GLU A 156 -14.19 10.88 32.23
N LYS A 157 -14.80 9.80 31.73
CA LYS A 157 -14.07 8.61 31.25
C LYS A 157 -13.13 8.95 30.08
N LEU A 158 -13.58 9.82 29.18
CA LEU A 158 -12.77 10.29 28.06
C LEU A 158 -11.54 11.07 28.55
N ALA A 159 -11.74 11.99 29.49
CA ALA A 159 -10.66 12.77 30.08
C ALA A 159 -9.65 11.89 30.83
N ALA A 160 -10.13 10.91 31.61
CA ALA A 160 -9.28 9.97 32.33
C ALA A 160 -8.42 9.12 31.38
N ALA A 161 -9.01 8.58 30.30
CA ALA A 161 -8.29 7.79 29.31
C ALA A 161 -7.23 8.63 28.55
N VAL A 162 -7.58 9.86 28.16
CA VAL A 162 -6.64 10.80 27.52
C VAL A 162 -5.49 11.16 28.46
N ALA A 163 -5.76 11.43 29.74
CA ALA A 163 -4.73 11.71 30.74
C ALA A 163 -3.79 10.52 30.97
N ALA A 164 -4.34 9.30 31.07
CA ALA A 164 -3.54 8.09 31.21
C ALA A 164 -2.68 7.81 29.96
N GLY A 165 -3.23 8.01 28.76
CA GLY A 165 -2.49 7.91 27.52
C GLY A 165 -1.36 8.94 27.43
N ALA A 166 -1.61 10.19 27.84
CA ALA A 166 -0.59 11.22 27.91
C ALA A 166 0.54 10.90 28.90
N ALA A 167 0.20 10.33 30.06
CA ALA A 167 1.17 9.97 31.09
C ALA A 167 2.06 8.79 30.67
N THR A 168 1.49 7.78 30.01
CA THR A 168 2.24 6.58 29.59
C THR A 168 2.95 6.77 28.25
N GLY A 169 2.36 7.55 27.34
CA GLY A 169 2.81 7.68 25.95
C GLY A 169 2.59 6.40 25.13
N THR A 170 1.56 5.61 25.45
CA THR A 170 1.25 4.32 24.81
C THR A 170 -0.23 4.25 24.40
N THR A 171 -0.59 3.32 23.53
CA THR A 171 -1.98 3.16 23.04
C THR A 171 -2.90 2.46 24.05
N GLU A 172 -2.36 1.63 24.95
CA GLU A 172 -3.17 0.79 25.84
C GLU A 172 -4.23 1.57 26.65
N PRO A 173 -3.89 2.70 27.33
CA PRO A 173 -4.90 3.47 28.08
C PRO A 173 -5.90 4.22 27.19
N LEU A 174 -5.60 4.36 25.90
CA LEU A 174 -6.45 5.05 24.93
C LEU A 174 -7.53 4.15 24.32
N GLU A 175 -7.53 2.85 24.64
CA GLU A 175 -8.53 1.88 24.16
C GLU A 175 -9.98 2.36 24.21
N PRO A 176 -10.50 2.89 25.33
CA PRO A 176 -11.91 3.27 25.42
C PRO A 176 -12.22 4.55 24.62
N VAL A 177 -11.22 5.33 24.23
CA VAL A 177 -11.40 6.67 23.66
C VAL A 177 -12.21 6.62 22.37
N GLY A 178 -11.89 5.70 21.45
CA GLY A 178 -12.59 5.59 20.17
C GLY A 178 -14.09 5.37 20.34
N GLY A 179 -14.48 4.41 21.19
CA GLY A 179 -15.89 4.12 21.48
C GLY A 179 -16.60 5.25 22.23
N LEU A 180 -15.92 5.96 23.14
CA LEU A 180 -16.48 7.12 23.83
C LEU A 180 -16.75 8.27 22.86
N LEU A 181 -15.82 8.55 21.95
CA LEU A 181 -15.98 9.58 20.91
C LEU A 181 -17.11 9.24 19.94
N ALA A 182 -17.20 7.99 19.47
CA ALA A 182 -18.30 7.55 18.62
C ALA A 182 -19.66 7.80 19.27
N LYS A 183 -19.83 7.42 20.55
CA LYS A 183 -21.10 7.64 21.24
C LYS A 183 -21.42 9.14 21.41
N LEU A 184 -20.42 9.99 21.62
CA LEU A 184 -20.64 11.45 21.66
C LEU A 184 -21.09 11.98 20.29
N GLU A 185 -20.43 11.56 19.21
CA GLU A 185 -20.79 11.91 17.84
C GLU A 185 -22.21 11.43 17.47
N GLU A 186 -22.54 10.19 17.81
CA GLU A 186 -23.84 9.55 17.52
C GLU A 186 -25.00 10.25 18.23
N SER A 187 -24.77 10.72 19.45
CA SER A 187 -25.74 11.50 20.24
C SER A 187 -25.62 13.03 20.02
N SER A 188 -24.82 13.47 19.04
CA SER A 188 -24.56 14.88 18.71
C SER A 188 -24.12 15.73 19.92
N GLN A 189 -23.34 15.15 20.84
CA GLN A 189 -22.84 15.83 22.04
C GLN A 189 -21.38 16.26 21.90
N ALA A 190 -21.05 17.37 22.55
CA ALA A 190 -19.70 17.93 22.66
C ALA A 190 -18.88 17.95 21.34
N PRO A 191 -19.43 18.50 20.23
CA PRO A 191 -18.76 18.47 18.94
C PRO A 191 -17.37 19.13 18.94
N ALA A 192 -17.14 20.15 19.76
CA ALA A 192 -15.83 20.80 19.84
C ALA A 192 -14.82 19.91 20.59
N THR A 193 -15.23 19.29 21.70
CA THR A 193 -14.39 18.31 22.43
C THR A 193 -14.06 17.12 21.53
N VAL A 194 -15.05 16.55 20.83
CA VAL A 194 -14.83 15.48 19.86
C VAL A 194 -13.81 15.90 18.81
N ALA A 195 -14.03 17.04 18.13
CA ALA A 195 -13.12 17.53 17.10
C ALA A 195 -11.69 17.73 17.62
N ARG A 196 -11.56 18.27 18.84
CA ARG A 196 -10.27 18.51 19.50
C ARG A 196 -9.55 17.21 19.87
N VAL A 197 -10.26 16.18 20.34
CA VAL A 197 -9.62 14.88 20.63
C VAL A 197 -9.26 14.16 19.33
N ARG A 198 -10.12 14.20 18.30
CA ARG A 198 -9.87 13.61 16.98
C ARG A 198 -8.68 14.23 16.27
N SER A 199 -8.46 15.55 16.40
CA SER A 199 -7.29 16.19 15.77
C SER A 199 -5.96 15.65 16.30
N VAL A 200 -5.94 15.14 17.54
CA VAL A 200 -4.77 14.55 18.19
C VAL A 200 -4.68 13.04 17.98
N LEU A 201 -5.79 12.31 18.16
CA LEU A 201 -5.84 10.83 18.16
C LEU A 201 -6.29 10.22 16.82
N SER A 202 -6.43 11.02 15.77
CA SER A 202 -6.74 10.55 14.42
C SER A 202 -5.72 11.04 13.41
N ARG A 203 -4.42 11.02 13.77
CA ARG A 203 -3.33 11.27 12.82
C ARG A 203 -3.17 10.09 11.86
N PRO A 204 -2.51 10.26 10.70
CA PRO A 204 -2.29 9.15 9.79
C PRO A 204 -1.47 8.03 10.44
N ASN A 205 -1.85 6.77 10.16
CA ASN A 205 -1.25 5.58 10.75
C ASN A 205 -0.48 4.71 9.73
N LEU A 206 -0.30 5.21 8.51
CA LEU A 206 0.54 4.63 7.48
C LEU A 206 1.26 5.72 6.69
N PHE A 207 2.57 5.58 6.57
CA PHE A 207 3.44 6.32 5.66
C PHE A 207 4.24 5.28 4.89
N LEU A 208 4.17 5.29 3.56
CA LEU A 208 5.18 4.60 2.75
C LEU A 208 6.25 5.65 2.36
N GLU A 209 7.28 5.34 1.60
CA GLU A 209 8.18 6.27 0.88
C GLU A 209 8.90 5.48 -0.21
N VAL A 210 8.84 5.89 -1.48
CA VAL A 210 9.58 5.25 -2.58
C VAL A 210 10.52 6.25 -3.23
N ASP A 211 11.79 5.90 -3.29
CA ASP A 211 12.81 6.66 -4.00
C ASP A 211 12.64 6.55 -5.52
N GLU A 212 12.86 7.66 -6.23
CA GLU A 212 12.78 7.72 -7.69
C GLU A 212 13.66 6.65 -8.34
N ASN A 213 14.85 6.36 -7.81
CA ASN A 213 15.75 5.39 -8.41
C ASN A 213 15.15 3.98 -8.45
N LEU A 214 14.29 3.64 -7.47
CA LEU A 214 13.58 2.36 -7.46
C LEU A 214 12.55 2.31 -8.60
N LEU A 215 11.78 3.38 -8.79
CA LEU A 215 10.79 3.48 -9.87
C LEU A 215 11.47 3.55 -11.25
N GLY A 216 12.55 4.31 -11.33
CA GLY A 216 13.38 4.48 -12.51
C GLY A 216 14.01 3.17 -12.99
N ALA A 217 14.26 2.19 -12.12
CA ALA A 217 14.80 0.89 -12.53
C ALA A 217 13.93 0.15 -13.58
N ALA A 218 12.62 0.42 -13.60
CA ALA A 218 11.68 -0.16 -14.57
C ALA A 218 11.58 0.62 -15.90
N VAL A 219 12.01 1.89 -15.93
CA VAL A 219 11.74 2.82 -17.03
C VAL A 219 13.03 3.35 -17.67
N ASN A 220 14.04 3.65 -16.85
CA ASN A 220 15.27 4.31 -17.25
C ASN A 220 16.07 3.40 -18.19
N ARG A 221 16.29 3.88 -19.42
CA ARG A 221 17.00 3.10 -20.44
C ARG A 221 17.65 4.00 -21.47
N MET A 222 18.83 3.59 -21.92
CA MET A 222 19.45 4.18 -23.10
C MET A 222 18.74 3.69 -24.36
N ILE A 223 18.65 4.59 -25.33
CA ILE A 223 18.17 4.31 -26.68
C ILE A 223 19.37 4.47 -27.62
N ASP A 224 19.63 3.43 -28.39
CA ASP A 224 20.54 3.46 -29.52
C ASP A 224 19.89 2.70 -30.68
N GLN A 225 19.38 3.42 -31.67
CA GLN A 225 18.56 2.84 -32.75
C GLN A 225 18.89 3.48 -34.09
N SER A 226 18.99 2.64 -35.13
CA SER A 226 19.09 3.07 -36.52
C SER A 226 17.77 2.82 -37.24
N ALA A 227 17.30 3.80 -37.98
CA ALA A 227 16.09 3.71 -38.79
C ALA A 227 16.30 4.35 -40.17
N SER A 228 15.60 3.84 -41.18
CA SER A 228 15.60 4.48 -42.50
C SER A 228 14.82 5.80 -42.47
N VAL A 229 15.34 6.77 -43.21
CA VAL A 229 14.67 8.05 -43.50
C VAL A 229 14.06 7.94 -44.89
N ASN A 230 12.77 8.21 -45.02
CA ASN A 230 12.06 8.23 -46.31
C ASN A 230 10.92 9.23 -46.22
N GLU A 231 11.21 10.49 -46.56
CA GLU A 231 10.30 11.60 -46.32
C GLU A 231 10.29 12.58 -47.50
N THR A 232 9.21 13.31 -47.68
CA THR A 232 9.14 14.38 -48.69
C THR A 232 9.33 15.75 -48.04
N VAL A 233 10.39 16.48 -48.37
CA VAL A 233 10.67 17.84 -47.87
C VAL A 233 10.65 18.81 -49.05
N LEU A 234 9.81 19.85 -48.99
CA LEU A 234 9.64 20.83 -50.07
C LEU A 234 9.41 20.19 -51.46
N GLY A 235 8.57 19.14 -51.50
CA GLY A 235 8.25 18.38 -52.72
C GLY A 235 9.38 17.45 -53.22
N THR A 236 10.50 17.34 -52.50
CA THR A 236 11.62 16.47 -52.85
C THR A 236 11.62 15.24 -51.96
N ARG A 237 11.67 14.04 -52.55
CA ARG A 237 11.79 12.80 -51.78
C ARG A 237 13.23 12.66 -51.27
N ILE A 238 13.37 12.60 -49.96
CA ILE A 238 14.61 12.44 -49.22
C ILE A 238 14.67 10.99 -48.71
N ARG A 239 15.76 10.29 -49.01
CA ARG A 239 16.02 8.93 -48.52
C ARG A 239 17.35 8.85 -47.81
N GLY A 240 17.47 8.01 -46.80
CA GLY A 240 18.73 7.84 -46.09
C GLY A 240 18.60 6.99 -44.84
N MET A 241 19.54 7.19 -43.93
CA MET A 241 19.59 6.51 -42.64
C MET A 241 19.75 7.54 -41.53
N GLY A 242 19.06 7.32 -40.41
CA GLY A 242 19.19 8.08 -39.19
C GLY A 242 19.58 7.16 -38.03
N HIS A 243 20.45 7.64 -37.17
CA HIS A 243 20.93 6.96 -35.97
C HIS A 243 20.61 7.84 -34.76
N THR A 244 19.70 7.37 -33.91
CA THR A 244 19.22 8.07 -32.72
C THR A 244 19.89 7.51 -31.48
N ARG A 245 20.56 8.37 -30.73
CA ARG A 245 21.06 8.07 -29.38
C ARG A 245 20.38 8.96 -28.36
N GLY A 246 19.92 8.39 -27.26
CA GLY A 246 19.24 9.15 -26.23
C GLY A 246 19.00 8.36 -24.96
N LEU A 247 18.25 8.99 -24.07
CA LEU A 247 17.92 8.44 -22.76
C LEU A 247 16.44 8.67 -22.49
N VAL A 248 15.78 7.63 -21.99
CA VAL A 248 14.46 7.72 -21.37
C VAL A 248 14.67 7.70 -19.87
N LEU A 249 14.08 8.66 -19.14
CA LEU A 249 14.12 8.75 -17.69
C LEU A 249 12.71 8.89 -17.13
N LEU A 250 12.50 8.31 -15.96
CA LEU A 250 11.42 8.65 -15.03
C LEU A 250 11.94 9.72 -14.07
N ASP A 251 11.13 10.75 -13.85
CA ASP A 251 11.41 11.89 -12.97
C ASP A 251 10.15 12.16 -12.13
N VAL A 252 10.28 12.26 -10.81
CA VAL A 252 9.18 12.69 -9.93
C VAL A 252 9.19 14.21 -9.79
N VAL A 253 8.01 14.84 -9.88
CA VAL A 253 7.89 16.29 -9.86
C VAL A 253 7.22 16.73 -8.55
N PRO A 254 7.78 17.69 -7.80
CA PRO A 254 7.18 18.14 -6.55
C PRO A 254 5.72 18.57 -6.68
N SER A 255 4.85 17.99 -5.84
CA SER A 255 3.42 18.34 -5.78
C SER A 255 2.86 17.82 -4.46
N ASN A 256 2.20 18.70 -3.68
CA ASN A 256 1.71 18.38 -2.33
C ASN A 256 0.34 17.67 -2.32
N ASP A 257 -0.42 17.77 -3.40
CA ASP A 257 -1.83 17.36 -3.53
C ASP A 257 -2.04 16.08 -4.34
N ARG A 258 -1.11 15.74 -5.23
CA ARG A 258 -1.14 14.58 -6.13
C ARG A 258 0.29 14.13 -6.43
N ALA A 259 0.52 12.86 -6.73
CA ALA A 259 1.81 12.45 -7.29
C ALA A 259 1.89 12.82 -8.76
N ILE A 260 3.02 13.43 -9.14
CA ILE A 260 3.35 13.76 -10.52
C ILE A 260 4.62 13.04 -10.92
N VAL A 261 4.54 12.26 -12.00
CA VAL A 261 5.66 11.51 -12.56
C VAL A 261 5.78 11.86 -14.04
N ASP A 262 6.94 12.35 -14.45
CA ASP A 262 7.26 12.62 -15.84
C ASP A 262 8.10 11.47 -16.41
N ILE A 263 7.68 10.91 -17.54
CA ILE A 263 8.56 10.12 -18.40
C ILE A 263 9.14 11.08 -19.44
N THR A 264 10.44 11.29 -19.41
CA THR A 264 11.16 12.18 -20.33
C THR A 264 12.01 11.37 -21.30
N PHE A 265 12.11 11.87 -22.53
CA PHE A 265 12.98 11.35 -23.58
C PHE A 265 13.81 12.49 -24.11
N ASN A 266 15.13 12.36 -24.05
CA ASN A 266 16.08 13.32 -24.62
C ASN A 266 17.03 12.56 -25.55
N ALA A 267 17.11 12.98 -26.82
CA ALA A 267 17.90 12.28 -27.82
C ALA A 267 18.48 13.19 -28.90
N THR A 268 19.52 12.70 -29.55
CA THR A 268 20.10 13.28 -30.76
C THR A 268 20.06 12.26 -31.89
N ASN A 269 19.48 12.64 -33.02
CA ASN A 269 19.49 11.86 -34.25
C ASN A 269 20.53 12.43 -35.22
N HIS A 270 21.46 11.58 -35.64
CA HIS A 270 22.40 11.86 -36.72
C HIS A 270 21.90 11.19 -37.99
N SER A 271 21.74 11.94 -39.07
CA SER A 271 21.21 11.40 -40.33
C SER A 271 22.13 11.70 -41.50
N THR A 272 22.18 10.76 -42.44
CA THR A 272 22.79 10.92 -43.76
C THR A 272 21.72 10.63 -44.78
N THR A 273 21.40 11.63 -45.60
CA THR A 273 20.27 11.58 -46.53
C THR A 273 20.66 12.10 -47.91
N ALA A 274 19.96 11.63 -48.93
CA ALA A 274 20.07 12.10 -50.30
C ALA A 274 18.69 12.48 -50.84
N GLY A 275 18.63 13.59 -51.56
CA GLY A 275 17.43 14.06 -52.25
C GLY A 275 17.75 14.45 -53.68
N THR A 276 16.91 14.01 -54.62
CA THR A 276 17.10 14.29 -56.06
C THR A 276 15.95 15.14 -56.58
N LYS A 277 16.27 16.24 -57.27
CA LYS A 277 15.31 17.12 -57.96
C LYS A 277 15.87 17.53 -59.32
N GLY A 278 15.23 17.07 -60.39
CA GLY A 278 15.75 17.24 -61.75
C GLY A 278 17.13 16.57 -61.90
N PRO A 279 18.14 17.22 -62.50
CA PRO A 279 19.47 16.64 -62.69
C PRO A 279 20.33 16.68 -61.42
N VAL A 280 19.87 17.26 -60.32
CA VAL A 280 20.69 17.49 -59.11
C VAL A 280 20.32 16.52 -57.99
N THR A 281 21.30 15.80 -57.48
CA THR A 281 21.21 15.01 -56.24
C THR A 281 22.08 15.68 -55.18
N VAL A 282 21.50 15.87 -53.99
CA VAL A 282 22.17 16.52 -52.86
C VAL A 282 22.26 15.53 -51.71
N CYS A 283 23.48 15.30 -51.22
CA CYS A 283 23.76 14.55 -50.01
C CYS A 283 23.86 15.52 -48.83
N THR A 284 23.15 15.21 -47.76
CA THR A 284 23.02 16.05 -46.57
C THR A 284 23.29 15.23 -45.32
N SER A 285 24.10 15.76 -44.41
CA SER A 285 24.18 15.30 -43.03
C SER A 285 23.30 16.16 -42.15
N GLY A 286 22.48 15.56 -41.29
CA GLY A 286 21.60 16.25 -40.36
C GLY A 286 21.86 15.87 -38.91
N ILE A 287 21.71 16.84 -38.01
CA ILE A 287 21.63 16.62 -36.57
C ILE A 287 20.28 17.16 -36.10
N THR A 288 19.46 16.27 -35.52
CA THR A 288 18.15 16.64 -34.96
C THR A 288 18.14 16.35 -33.47
N ARG A 289 17.93 17.38 -32.65
CA ARG A 289 17.67 17.22 -31.21
C ARG A 289 16.20 16.94 -30.99
N LEU A 290 15.89 15.94 -30.18
CA LEU A 290 14.55 15.41 -29.94
C LEU A 290 14.30 15.36 -28.44
N ASN A 291 13.21 15.99 -27.98
CA ASN A 291 12.76 15.91 -26.61
C ASN A 291 11.27 15.52 -26.57
N ALA A 292 10.88 14.67 -25.64
CA ALA A 292 9.49 14.39 -25.34
C ALA A 292 9.26 14.21 -23.83
N ARG A 293 8.06 14.55 -23.38
CA ARG A 293 7.61 14.38 -22.00
C ARG A 293 6.18 13.84 -21.98
N LYS A 294 5.93 12.86 -21.12
CA LYS A 294 4.60 12.37 -20.76
C LYS A 294 4.44 12.54 -19.25
N ARG A 295 3.50 13.39 -18.83
CA ARG A 295 3.18 13.61 -17.43
C ARG A 295 2.06 12.67 -16.97
N ILE A 296 2.33 11.90 -15.93
CA ILE A 296 1.39 11.00 -15.25
C ILE A 296 1.00 11.65 -13.93
N ILE A 297 -0.30 11.62 -13.62
CA ILE A 297 -0.87 12.16 -12.39
C ILE A 297 -1.58 11.03 -11.65
N VAL A 298 -1.24 10.84 -10.38
CA VAL A 298 -1.86 9.84 -9.50
C VAL A 298 -2.42 10.53 -8.26
N ASP A 299 -3.70 10.32 -8.01
CA ASP A 299 -4.41 10.80 -6.82
C ASP A 299 -5.19 9.65 -6.17
N ASP A 300 -5.90 9.94 -5.09
CA ASP A 300 -6.67 8.93 -4.37
C ASP A 300 -7.76 8.29 -5.24
N GLN A 301 -8.25 8.96 -6.27
CA GLN A 301 -9.33 8.49 -7.13
C GLN A 301 -8.85 7.73 -8.36
N ARG A 302 -7.76 8.14 -9.01
CA ARG A 302 -7.35 7.60 -10.32
C ARG A 302 -5.87 7.79 -10.66
N VAL A 303 -5.43 7.02 -11.64
CA VAL A 303 -4.21 7.29 -12.43
C VAL A 303 -4.65 7.90 -13.77
N SER A 304 -4.00 8.97 -14.19
CA SER A 304 -4.26 9.65 -15.46
C SER A 304 -2.98 10.22 -16.05
N SER A 305 -3.03 10.76 -17.27
CA SER A 305 -1.87 11.39 -17.90
C SER A 305 -2.26 12.57 -18.79
N LEU A 306 -1.37 13.55 -18.91
CA LEU A 306 -1.49 14.64 -19.88
C LEU A 306 -1.07 14.17 -21.30
N PRO A 307 -1.44 14.91 -22.36
CA PRO A 307 -0.91 14.68 -23.70
C PRO A 307 0.63 14.76 -23.75
N VAL A 308 1.25 14.06 -24.70
CA VAL A 308 2.71 14.16 -24.90
C VAL A 308 3.10 15.55 -25.40
N GLU A 309 4.03 16.16 -24.68
CA GLU A 309 4.75 17.35 -25.11
C GLU A 309 6.02 16.92 -25.83
N ALA A 310 6.13 17.23 -27.12
CA ALA A 310 7.33 16.92 -27.91
C ALA A 310 7.90 18.18 -28.56
N HIS A 311 9.23 18.24 -28.65
CA HIS A 311 9.99 19.30 -29.27
C HIS A 311 11.09 18.68 -30.15
N ALA A 312 11.34 19.28 -31.32
CA ALA A 312 12.44 18.87 -32.17
C ALA A 312 13.07 20.07 -32.88
N SER A 313 14.39 20.06 -33.03
CA SER A 313 15.12 21.08 -33.79
C SER A 313 16.13 20.39 -34.71
N ALA A 314 15.96 20.57 -36.03
CA ALA A 314 16.84 20.01 -37.04
C ALA A 314 17.86 21.04 -37.52
N ARG A 315 19.09 20.59 -37.74
CA ARG A 315 20.16 21.35 -38.41
C ARG A 315 20.79 20.48 -39.47
N THR A 316 21.05 21.05 -40.63
CA THR A 316 21.51 20.32 -41.80
C THR A 316 22.73 20.97 -42.43
N SER A 317 23.62 20.13 -42.96
CA SER A 317 24.77 20.56 -43.75
C SER A 317 24.84 19.73 -45.01
N THR A 318 25.07 20.39 -46.15
CA THR A 318 25.32 19.71 -47.41
C THR A 318 26.72 19.09 -47.37
N THR A 319 26.82 17.79 -47.62
CA THR A 319 28.09 17.05 -47.62
C THR A 319 28.54 16.64 -49.02
N GLY A 320 27.64 16.63 -49.99
CA GLY A 320 27.96 16.33 -51.38
C GLY A 320 26.85 16.75 -52.34
N MET A 321 27.21 16.95 -53.60
CA MET A 321 26.27 17.25 -54.68
C MET A 321 26.72 16.50 -55.94
N SER A 322 25.78 15.91 -56.65
CA SER A 322 26.01 15.21 -57.92
C SER A 322 25.04 15.73 -58.98
N ILE A 323 25.56 16.03 -60.17
CA ILE A 323 24.78 16.61 -61.28
C ILE A 323 24.79 15.64 -62.46
N ALA A 324 23.64 15.07 -62.79
CA ALA A 324 23.43 14.21 -63.95
C ALA A 324 23.13 15.04 -65.21
N SER A 325 24.09 15.85 -65.65
CA SER A 325 24.03 16.63 -66.91
C SER A 325 25.38 16.63 -67.61
N ARG A 326 25.37 16.49 -68.95
CA ARG A 326 26.59 16.55 -69.80
C ARG A 326 27.03 17.98 -70.15
N PHE A 327 26.16 18.97 -69.93
CA PHE A 327 26.41 20.38 -70.27
C PHE A 327 26.02 21.30 -69.11
N GLY A 328 26.76 22.41 -68.93
CA GLY A 328 26.42 23.48 -67.98
C GLY A 328 26.60 23.15 -66.49
N THR A 329 27.41 22.15 -66.14
CA THR A 329 27.58 21.64 -64.77
C THR A 329 27.92 22.73 -63.74
N ARG A 330 28.92 23.58 -64.01
CA ARG A 330 29.31 24.69 -63.11
C ARG A 330 28.21 25.72 -62.88
N PHE A 331 27.38 25.98 -63.89
CA PHE A 331 26.27 26.92 -63.76
C PHE A 331 25.13 26.32 -62.93
N ILE A 332 24.77 25.06 -63.21
CA ILE A 332 23.77 24.30 -62.44
C ILE A 332 24.21 24.18 -60.97
N GLU A 333 25.49 23.92 -60.72
CA GLU A 333 26.07 23.83 -59.37
C GLU A 333 25.95 25.14 -58.59
N LYS A 334 26.32 26.29 -59.20
CA LYS A 334 26.22 27.61 -58.56
C LYS A 334 24.76 27.97 -58.23
N MET A 335 23.84 27.72 -59.16
CA MET A 335 22.41 27.94 -58.94
C MET A 335 21.86 27.01 -57.85
N ALA A 336 22.21 25.71 -57.89
CA ALA A 336 21.78 24.74 -56.89
C ALA A 336 22.31 25.11 -55.50
N THR A 337 23.58 25.50 -55.38
CA THR A 337 24.20 25.91 -54.10
C THR A 337 23.49 27.12 -53.50
N ARG A 338 23.24 28.16 -54.30
CA ARG A 338 22.46 29.35 -53.86
C ARG A 338 21.05 28.93 -53.42
N LYS A 339 20.36 28.12 -54.22
CA LYS A 339 18.97 27.72 -53.93
C LYS A 339 18.87 26.84 -52.68
N ILE A 340 19.83 25.96 -52.44
CA ILE A 340 19.90 25.14 -51.22
C ILE A 340 20.11 26.03 -50.00
N ALA A 341 20.99 27.02 -50.08
CA ALA A 341 21.22 27.96 -48.97
C ALA A 341 19.94 28.76 -48.66
N GLU A 342 19.24 29.27 -49.67
CA GLU A 342 17.95 29.98 -49.50
C GLU A 342 16.87 29.10 -48.87
N MET A 343 16.76 27.84 -49.30
CA MET A 343 15.69 26.94 -48.83
C MET A 343 16.01 26.25 -47.49
N ARG A 344 17.25 26.32 -46.99
CA ARG A 344 17.69 25.60 -45.80
C ARG A 344 16.84 25.88 -44.56
N PRO A 345 16.55 27.14 -44.17
CA PRO A 345 15.76 27.40 -42.96
C PRO A 345 14.36 26.79 -43.03
N GLN A 346 13.72 26.84 -44.21
CA GLN A 346 12.39 26.26 -44.42
C GLN A 346 12.45 24.73 -44.42
N ALA A 347 13.48 24.13 -45.02
CA ALA A 347 13.68 22.68 -45.01
C ALA A 347 13.93 22.16 -43.58
N GLU A 348 14.73 22.87 -42.79
CA GLU A 348 15.00 22.56 -41.38
C GLU A 348 13.75 22.70 -40.52
N ALA A 349 12.92 23.73 -40.73
CA ALA A 349 11.65 23.89 -40.04
C ALA A 349 10.67 22.73 -40.35
N ILE A 350 10.55 22.32 -41.62
CA ILE A 350 9.71 21.18 -42.02
C ILE A 350 10.23 19.87 -41.43
N ALA A 351 11.55 19.63 -41.51
CA ALA A 351 12.17 18.44 -40.93
C ALA A 351 11.99 18.39 -39.41
N GLY A 352 12.14 19.53 -38.73
CA GLY A 352 11.89 19.66 -37.29
C GLY A 352 10.45 19.35 -36.93
N GLN A 353 9.46 19.90 -37.67
CA GLN A 353 8.05 19.62 -37.42
C GLN A 353 7.71 18.13 -37.61
N LYS A 354 8.20 17.50 -38.68
CA LYS A 354 8.00 16.06 -38.91
C LYS A 354 8.64 15.19 -37.84
N ALA A 355 9.87 15.53 -37.44
CA ALA A 355 10.55 14.83 -36.36
C ALA A 355 9.79 14.96 -35.03
N ARG A 356 9.27 16.15 -34.72
CA ARG A 356 8.41 16.41 -33.56
C ARG A 356 7.16 15.55 -33.59
N ASP A 357 6.44 15.53 -34.70
CA ASP A 357 5.20 14.77 -34.85
C ASP A 357 5.44 13.26 -34.73
N ARG A 358 6.51 12.76 -35.34
CA ARG A 358 6.92 11.36 -35.24
C ARG A 358 7.26 10.98 -33.79
N VAL A 359 8.09 11.76 -33.12
CA VAL A 359 8.46 11.51 -31.72
C VAL A 359 7.23 11.54 -30.83
N ARG A 360 6.34 12.53 -30.99
CA ARG A 360 5.08 12.62 -30.23
C ARG A 360 4.25 11.35 -30.38
N SER A 361 4.00 10.92 -31.63
CA SER A 361 3.16 9.74 -31.89
C SER A 361 3.79 8.45 -31.37
N GLN A 362 5.09 8.24 -31.59
CA GLN A 362 5.79 7.05 -31.10
C GLN A 362 5.84 7.01 -29.57
N PHE A 363 6.06 8.15 -28.93
CA PHE A 363 6.14 8.24 -27.48
C PHE A 363 4.76 8.01 -26.82
N GLU A 364 3.68 8.53 -27.43
CA GLU A 364 2.31 8.23 -27.01
C GLU A 364 2.01 6.72 -27.18
N GLU A 365 2.31 6.14 -28.35
CA GLU A 365 2.08 4.70 -28.61
C GLU A 365 2.80 3.80 -27.61
N GLN A 366 4.05 4.14 -27.25
CA GLN A 366 4.85 3.35 -26.30
C GLN A 366 4.41 3.50 -24.84
N THR A 367 3.71 4.56 -24.46
CA THR A 367 3.38 4.85 -23.06
C THR A 367 1.90 4.60 -22.73
N SER A 368 0.98 4.85 -23.66
CA SER A 368 -0.45 4.86 -23.37
C SER A 368 -1.01 3.51 -22.96
N GLY A 369 -0.50 2.40 -23.51
CA GLY A 369 -0.91 1.05 -23.10
C GLY A 369 -0.57 0.74 -21.64
N ALA A 370 0.66 1.07 -21.20
CA ALA A 370 1.11 0.85 -19.84
C ALA A 370 0.34 1.74 -18.84
N ILE A 371 0.11 3.02 -19.18
CA ILE A 371 -0.63 3.96 -18.34
C ILE A 371 -2.11 3.54 -18.23
N ALA A 372 -2.76 3.15 -19.33
CA ALA A 372 -4.14 2.67 -19.29
C ALA A 372 -4.28 1.41 -18.44
N LYS A 373 -3.31 0.49 -18.53
CA LYS A 373 -3.24 -0.67 -17.65
C LYS A 373 -3.07 -0.28 -16.19
N ALA A 374 -2.18 0.66 -15.87
CA ALA A 374 -1.98 1.16 -14.51
C ALA A 374 -3.26 1.79 -13.94
N ALA A 375 -3.99 2.58 -14.74
CA ALA A 375 -5.28 3.15 -14.34
C ALA A 375 -6.35 2.08 -14.08
N SER A 376 -6.41 1.05 -14.91
CA SER A 376 -7.34 -0.07 -14.70
C SER A 376 -6.97 -0.89 -13.47
N ASP A 377 -5.68 -1.21 -13.28
CA ASP A 377 -5.19 -1.94 -12.12
C ASP A 377 -5.43 -1.15 -10.82
N TYR A 378 -5.24 0.19 -10.84
CA TYR A 378 -5.56 1.06 -9.70
C TYR A 378 -7.02 0.93 -9.27
N GLN A 379 -7.96 0.91 -10.23
CA GLN A 379 -9.38 0.74 -9.91
C GLN A 379 -9.73 -0.68 -9.45
N THR A 380 -9.28 -1.69 -10.20
CA THR A 380 -9.78 -3.07 -10.08
C THR A 380 -9.02 -3.91 -9.07
N LYS A 381 -7.75 -3.60 -8.80
CA LYS A 381 -6.89 -4.37 -7.90
C LYS A 381 -6.59 -3.65 -6.59
N PHE A 382 -6.62 -2.32 -6.58
CA PHE A 382 -6.38 -1.52 -5.38
C PHE A 382 -7.67 -0.92 -4.80
N ARG A 383 -8.28 0.06 -5.49
CA ARG A 383 -9.38 0.85 -4.91
C ARG A 383 -10.63 0.03 -4.63
N ARG A 384 -11.19 -0.66 -5.63
CA ARG A 384 -12.46 -1.40 -5.48
C ARG A 384 -12.39 -2.54 -4.46
N PRO A 385 -11.37 -3.43 -4.46
CA PRO A 385 -11.28 -4.48 -3.45
C PRO A 385 -11.17 -3.95 -2.02
N LEU A 386 -10.46 -2.83 -1.83
CA LEU A 386 -10.38 -2.18 -0.52
C LEU A 386 -11.73 -1.57 -0.12
N GLN A 387 -12.47 -0.94 -1.04
CA GLN A 387 -13.80 -0.39 -0.76
C GLN A 387 -14.80 -1.48 -0.38
N GLU A 388 -14.87 -2.57 -1.14
CA GLU A 388 -15.79 -3.69 -0.91
C GLU A 388 -15.56 -4.38 0.44
N ARG A 389 -14.31 -4.36 0.92
CA ARG A 389 -13.92 -4.91 2.22
C ARG A 389 -14.02 -3.89 3.37
N GLY A 390 -14.35 -2.63 3.08
CA GLY A 390 -14.30 -1.55 4.08
C GLY A 390 -12.89 -1.13 4.50
N TRP A 391 -11.88 -1.49 3.72
CA TRP A 391 -10.45 -1.24 3.94
C TRP A 391 -9.93 0.02 3.27
N PHE A 392 -10.68 0.62 2.34
CA PHE A 392 -10.24 1.86 1.71
C PHE A 392 -10.10 2.94 2.80
N PRO A 393 -8.94 3.59 2.93
CA PRO A 393 -8.69 4.52 4.03
C PRO A 393 -9.56 5.77 3.92
N GLU A 394 -9.98 6.32 5.06
CA GLU A 394 -10.78 7.55 5.13
C GLU A 394 -9.98 8.78 4.69
N MET A 395 -8.65 8.68 4.72
CA MET A 395 -7.72 9.66 4.17
C MET A 395 -6.64 8.91 3.40
N LEU A 396 -6.46 9.26 2.12
CA LEU A 396 -5.34 8.84 1.29
C LEU A 396 -4.82 10.10 0.59
N GLN A 397 -3.57 10.46 0.84
CA GLN A 397 -2.91 11.55 0.14
C GLN A 397 -1.76 10.97 -0.62
N ILE A 398 -1.69 11.23 -1.92
CA ILE A 398 -0.57 10.85 -2.78
C ILE A 398 0.08 12.15 -3.28
N ASN A 399 1.38 12.29 -3.16
CA ASN A 399 2.19 13.45 -3.47
C ASN A 399 3.59 13.02 -3.95
N THR A 400 4.41 13.96 -4.37
CA THR A 400 5.79 13.72 -4.84
C THR A 400 6.68 14.87 -4.36
N THR A 401 7.95 14.59 -4.11
CA THR A 401 9.01 15.58 -3.85
C THR A 401 9.96 15.64 -5.05
N ASP A 402 11.15 16.23 -4.90
CA ASP A 402 12.19 16.24 -5.95
C ASP A 402 12.82 14.86 -6.21
N SER A 403 12.59 13.87 -5.33
CA SER A 403 13.24 12.55 -5.46
C SER A 403 12.43 11.37 -4.94
N ARG A 404 11.25 11.61 -4.33
CA ARG A 404 10.44 10.55 -3.73
C ARG A 404 8.98 10.63 -4.13
N LEU A 405 8.41 9.48 -4.48
CA LEU A 405 6.97 9.28 -4.61
C LEU A 405 6.37 8.96 -3.27
N SER A 406 5.18 9.55 -3.08
CA SER A 406 4.77 9.88 -1.77
C SER A 406 3.29 9.78 -1.40
N VAL A 407 2.92 9.25 -0.22
CA VAL A 407 1.62 8.71 0.19
C VAL A 407 1.53 8.40 1.67
N VAL A 408 0.44 8.91 2.20
CA VAL A 408 0.00 8.73 3.57
C VAL A 408 -1.44 8.32 3.62
N ALA A 409 -1.72 7.41 4.54
CA ALA A 409 -3.06 6.95 4.77
C ALA A 409 -3.43 6.98 6.25
N ARG A 410 -4.72 7.19 6.49
CA ARG A 410 -5.36 6.94 7.78
C ARG A 410 -6.48 5.94 7.58
N LYS A 411 -6.39 4.81 8.28
CA LYS A 411 -7.51 3.89 8.44
C LYS A 411 -7.96 3.85 9.90
N ALA A 412 -9.15 4.36 10.17
CA ALA A 412 -9.81 4.26 11.47
C ALA A 412 -11.33 4.43 11.31
N LEU A 413 -12.10 3.51 11.87
CA LEU A 413 -13.55 3.67 11.95
C LEU A 413 -13.94 4.73 12.98
N SER A 414 -15.21 5.13 13.01
CA SER A 414 -15.71 6.13 13.96
C SER A 414 -15.50 5.71 15.43
N ASP A 415 -15.53 4.43 15.77
CA ASP A 415 -15.29 3.95 17.13
C ASP A 415 -13.83 3.56 17.41
N GLN A 416 -12.91 3.94 16.53
CA GLN A 416 -11.48 3.64 16.63
C GLN A 416 -10.65 4.93 16.70
N ILE A 417 -9.42 4.80 17.19
CA ILE A 417 -8.38 5.83 17.11
C ILE A 417 -7.36 5.46 16.02
N ALA A 418 -6.52 6.42 15.63
CA ALA A 418 -5.36 6.19 14.76
C ALA A 418 -4.08 6.57 15.51
N ALA A 419 -3.02 6.95 14.79
CA ALA A 419 -1.79 7.39 15.44
C ALA A 419 -2.04 8.67 16.25
N PHE A 420 -1.26 8.86 17.31
CA PHE A 420 -1.32 10.04 18.19
C PHE A 420 0.00 10.80 18.32
N THR A 421 1.07 10.27 17.73
CA THR A 421 2.39 10.90 17.63
C THR A 421 2.80 11.04 16.16
N ALA A 422 3.89 11.77 15.90
CA ALA A 422 4.50 11.81 14.57
C ALA A 422 5.25 10.50 14.30
N PRO A 423 5.31 10.03 13.05
CA PRO A 423 6.07 8.83 12.73
C PRO A 423 7.58 9.05 12.93
N PRO A 424 8.34 8.01 13.31
CA PRO A 424 9.79 8.10 13.42
C PRO A 424 10.47 8.43 12.09
N ALA A 425 11.72 8.89 12.18
CA ALA A 425 12.56 9.08 11.00
C ALA A 425 12.96 7.74 10.37
N VAL A 426 13.08 7.73 9.05
CA VAL A 426 13.62 6.62 8.26
C VAL A 426 14.96 7.04 7.69
N ASP A 427 15.82 6.05 7.43
CA ASP A 427 17.12 6.28 6.83
C ASP A 427 16.97 6.87 5.41
N PRO A 428 17.62 8.01 5.10
CA PRO A 428 17.49 8.66 3.80
C PRO A 428 18.09 7.83 2.65
N GLU A 429 18.94 6.84 2.92
CA GLU A 429 19.49 5.93 1.91
C GLU A 429 18.54 4.78 1.57
N ASN A 430 17.42 4.65 2.28
CA ASN A 430 16.40 3.68 1.94
C ASN A 430 15.72 4.05 0.60
N VAL A 431 15.71 3.09 -0.32
CA VAL A 431 14.99 3.20 -1.59
C VAL A 431 13.49 2.91 -1.45
N LEU A 432 13.12 2.24 -0.36
CA LEU A 432 11.75 2.01 0.08
C LEU A 432 11.70 2.11 1.61
N SER A 433 10.75 2.86 2.13
CA SER A 433 10.48 2.96 3.58
C SER A 433 9.00 2.76 3.87
N VAL A 434 8.70 2.13 5.01
CA VAL A 434 7.32 1.97 5.51
C VAL A 434 7.31 2.29 6.99
N ARG A 435 6.44 3.21 7.41
CA ARG A 435 6.15 3.50 8.82
C ARG A 435 4.68 3.25 9.06
N LEU A 436 4.39 2.33 9.95
CA LEU A 436 3.03 1.95 10.33
C LEU A 436 2.87 2.09 11.83
N HIS A 437 1.73 2.64 12.25
CA HIS A 437 1.37 2.68 13.65
C HIS A 437 0.50 1.46 13.97
N GLU A 438 0.65 0.86 15.14
CA GLU A 438 -0.04 -0.38 15.54
C GLU A 438 -1.57 -0.31 15.40
N THR A 439 -2.16 0.87 15.60
CA THR A 439 -3.59 1.11 15.37
C THR A 439 -4.03 0.79 13.94
N LEU A 440 -3.17 0.92 12.93
CA LEU A 440 -3.50 0.48 11.56
C LEU A 440 -3.83 -1.02 11.52
N VAL A 441 -3.01 -1.83 12.19
CA VAL A 441 -3.16 -3.29 12.22
C VAL A 441 -4.38 -3.68 13.04
N GLY A 442 -4.56 -3.10 14.23
CA GLY A 442 -5.75 -3.34 15.05
C GLY A 442 -7.04 -2.96 14.34
N ASN A 443 -7.07 -1.79 13.71
CA ASN A 443 -8.25 -1.29 12.98
C ASN A 443 -8.61 -2.18 11.79
N ALA A 444 -7.61 -2.57 11.00
CA ALA A 444 -7.81 -3.47 9.85
C ALA A 444 -8.22 -4.88 10.29
N ALA A 445 -7.65 -5.39 11.38
CA ALA A 445 -7.98 -6.69 11.93
C ALA A 445 -9.42 -6.75 12.44
N GLU A 446 -9.92 -5.69 13.10
CA GLU A 446 -11.32 -5.65 13.53
C GLU A 446 -12.30 -5.71 12.35
N ILE A 447 -12.00 -5.02 11.24
CA ILE A 447 -12.83 -5.06 10.02
C ILE A 447 -12.85 -6.45 9.38
N THR A 448 -11.72 -7.16 9.41
CA THR A 448 -11.54 -8.43 8.70
C THR A 448 -11.80 -9.66 9.54
N LEU A 449 -11.61 -9.60 10.85
CA LEU A 449 -11.68 -10.76 11.74
C LEU A 449 -12.68 -10.55 12.87
N GLY A 450 -13.14 -9.33 13.16
CA GLY A 450 -14.04 -9.06 14.29
C GLY A 450 -15.28 -9.94 14.29
N GLY A 451 -15.35 -10.90 15.21
CA GLY A 451 -16.47 -11.85 15.36
C GLY A 451 -16.53 -12.95 14.28
N ARG A 452 -15.59 -12.97 13.32
CA ARG A 452 -15.55 -13.99 12.27
C ARG A 452 -15.19 -15.35 12.83
N THR A 453 -15.82 -16.39 12.32
CA THR A 453 -15.34 -17.77 12.51
C THR A 453 -14.52 -18.17 11.31
N ILE A 454 -13.24 -18.48 11.52
CA ILE A 454 -12.36 -19.05 10.50
C ILE A 454 -12.23 -20.54 10.77
N THR A 455 -12.64 -21.35 9.79
CA THR A 455 -12.51 -22.80 9.82
C THR A 455 -11.20 -23.26 9.19
N GLN A 456 -10.84 -24.52 9.44
CA GLN A 456 -9.74 -25.18 8.73
C GLN A 456 -9.93 -25.16 7.21
N ALA A 457 -11.16 -25.36 6.71
CA ALA A 457 -11.45 -25.31 5.28
C ALA A 457 -11.20 -23.91 4.69
N ASP A 458 -11.59 -22.85 5.43
CA ASP A 458 -11.31 -21.47 5.03
C ASP A 458 -9.81 -21.21 4.96
N VAL A 459 -9.04 -21.71 5.93
CA VAL A 459 -7.57 -21.62 5.94
C VAL A 459 -6.97 -22.33 4.72
N LYS A 460 -7.44 -23.53 4.38
CA LYS A 460 -6.97 -24.27 3.20
C LYS A 460 -7.28 -23.50 1.91
N LYS A 461 -8.52 -23.05 1.73
CA LYS A 461 -8.94 -22.24 0.58
C LYS A 461 -8.13 -20.95 0.45
N MET A 462 -7.94 -20.23 1.56
CA MET A 462 -7.10 -19.02 1.60
C MET A 462 -5.64 -19.32 1.27
N SER A 463 -5.15 -20.54 1.51
CA SER A 463 -3.80 -20.96 1.16
C SER A 463 -3.66 -21.27 -0.34
N GLU A 464 -4.69 -21.87 -0.95
CA GLU A 464 -4.73 -22.27 -2.37
C GLU A 464 -4.96 -21.07 -3.30
N GLU A 465 -5.87 -20.16 -2.96
CA GLU A 465 -6.20 -18.97 -3.77
C GLU A 465 -5.06 -17.93 -3.79
N ARG A 466 -4.06 -18.06 -2.90
CA ARG A 466 -2.94 -17.12 -2.77
C ARG A 466 -1.71 -17.62 -3.52
N SER A 467 -1.59 -17.25 -4.79
CA SER A 467 -0.33 -17.38 -5.55
C SER A 467 0.76 -16.57 -4.86
N GLY A 468 1.73 -17.23 -4.21
CA GLY A 468 2.93 -16.60 -3.64
C GLY A 468 3.13 -16.72 -2.12
N GLY A 469 2.31 -17.47 -1.38
CA GLY A 469 2.60 -17.74 0.03
C GLY A 469 1.45 -18.36 0.81
N GLY A 470 1.33 -19.68 0.75
CA GLY A 470 0.38 -20.47 1.54
C GLY A 470 0.50 -20.22 3.05
N LEU A 471 -0.57 -20.52 3.80
CA LEU A 471 -0.48 -20.59 5.27
C LEU A 471 0.63 -21.59 5.67
N HIS A 472 1.26 -21.35 6.82
CA HIS A 472 2.26 -22.28 7.35
C HIS A 472 1.63 -23.69 7.45
N GLU A 473 2.34 -24.72 6.99
CA GLU A 473 1.88 -26.12 6.98
C GLU A 473 1.35 -26.58 8.34
N SER A 474 1.85 -26.01 9.44
CA SER A 474 1.36 -26.30 10.80
C SER A 474 -0.07 -25.85 11.11
N LEU A 475 -0.67 -25.01 10.26
CA LEU A 475 -2.08 -24.65 10.30
C LEU A 475 -2.90 -25.52 9.33
N GLN A 476 -2.25 -26.27 8.44
CA GLN A 476 -2.84 -27.40 7.73
C GLN A 476 -2.85 -28.61 8.68
N SER A 477 -3.82 -29.50 8.53
CA SER A 477 -3.98 -30.64 9.44
C SER A 477 -3.26 -31.87 8.91
N ASP A 478 -2.66 -32.65 9.82
CA ASP A 478 -2.43 -34.08 9.58
C ASP A 478 -3.79 -34.78 9.39
N PRO A 479 -3.90 -35.80 8.52
CA PRO A 479 -5.15 -36.53 8.29
C PRO A 479 -5.83 -37.05 9.55
N ASP A 480 -5.06 -37.30 10.61
CA ASP A 480 -5.53 -37.87 11.87
C ASP A 480 -5.99 -36.82 12.90
N GLN A 481 -5.98 -35.53 12.57
CA GLN A 481 -6.41 -34.46 13.48
C GLN A 481 -7.84 -34.00 13.19
N PRO A 482 -8.66 -33.78 14.24
CA PRO A 482 -10.02 -33.30 14.06
C PRO A 482 -10.04 -31.86 13.55
N ASP A 483 -11.05 -31.55 12.73
CA ASP A 483 -11.26 -30.21 12.19
C ASP A 483 -11.40 -29.17 13.29
N TRP A 484 -10.88 -27.98 13.04
CA TRP A 484 -10.87 -26.89 14.00
C TRP A 484 -11.46 -25.61 13.43
N SER A 485 -11.94 -24.75 14.32
CA SER A 485 -12.31 -23.37 13.99
C SER A 485 -11.92 -22.42 15.12
N ILE A 486 -11.73 -21.15 14.75
CA ILE A 486 -11.52 -20.04 15.69
C ILE A 486 -12.57 -18.99 15.38
N THR A 487 -13.44 -18.71 16.34
CA THR A 487 -14.23 -17.47 16.34
C THR A 487 -13.38 -16.39 17.01
N PHE A 488 -13.05 -15.35 16.25
CA PHE A 488 -12.26 -14.22 16.74
C PHE A 488 -13.10 -13.31 17.65
N ALA A 489 -12.45 -12.59 18.55
CA ALA A 489 -13.10 -11.56 19.35
C ALA A 489 -13.70 -10.47 18.45
N SER A 490 -14.87 -9.92 18.82
CA SER A 490 -15.53 -8.87 18.03
C SER A 490 -14.78 -7.55 17.99
N ARG A 491 -13.98 -7.27 19.02
CA ARG A 491 -13.09 -6.10 19.10
C ARG A 491 -11.65 -6.57 19.27
N ARG A 492 -10.71 -5.82 18.67
CA ARG A 492 -9.26 -6.05 18.80
C ARG A 492 -8.86 -7.53 18.61
N PRO A 493 -9.33 -8.22 17.55
CA PRO A 493 -9.07 -9.65 17.35
C PRO A 493 -7.59 -9.96 17.09
N VAL A 494 -6.86 -8.99 16.55
CA VAL A 494 -5.40 -9.05 16.40
C VAL A 494 -4.83 -7.70 16.75
N GLU A 495 -3.74 -7.71 17.49
CA GLU A 495 -3.02 -6.52 17.89
C GLU A 495 -1.52 -6.69 17.79
N ILE A 496 -0.87 -5.57 17.52
CA ILE A 496 0.56 -5.44 17.65
C ILE A 496 0.79 -4.41 18.75
N ASP A 497 1.68 -4.71 19.68
CA ASP A 497 2.20 -3.75 20.64
C ASP A 497 3.67 -3.52 20.29
N ALA A 498 4.00 -2.30 19.88
CA ALA A 498 5.38 -1.90 19.60
C ALA A 498 6.00 -1.27 20.86
N GLU A 499 7.16 -1.79 21.28
CA GLU A 499 7.83 -1.35 22.50
C GLU A 499 9.36 -1.35 22.29
N ASN A 500 9.96 -0.19 22.05
CA ASN A 500 11.42 0.05 22.00
C ASN A 500 12.30 -1.18 21.62
N GLY A 501 12.29 -1.56 20.34
CA GLY A 501 13.08 -2.71 19.85
C GLY A 501 12.42 -4.08 20.05
N ARG A 502 11.18 -4.11 20.53
CA ARG A 502 10.35 -5.30 20.71
C ARG A 502 9.00 -5.12 20.03
N VAL A 503 8.45 -6.21 19.52
CA VAL A 503 7.10 -6.25 18.95
C VAL A 503 6.38 -7.45 19.53
N LYS A 504 5.21 -7.23 20.12
CA LYS A 504 4.32 -8.28 20.62
C LYS A 504 3.11 -8.39 19.71
N LEU A 505 2.79 -9.60 19.27
CA LEU A 505 1.57 -9.90 18.53
C LEU A 505 0.60 -10.63 19.45
N THR A 506 -0.63 -10.15 19.54
CA THR A 506 -1.71 -10.78 20.32
C THR A 506 -2.87 -11.14 19.38
N VAL A 507 -3.36 -12.37 19.45
CA VAL A 507 -4.55 -12.86 18.72
C VAL A 507 -5.60 -13.28 19.74
N ARG A 508 -6.82 -12.75 19.61
CA ARG A 508 -7.92 -12.99 20.55
C ARG A 508 -9.03 -13.81 19.90
N GLY A 509 -9.27 -14.99 20.45
CA GLY A 509 -10.40 -15.84 20.09
C GLY A 509 -11.47 -15.79 21.17
N SER A 510 -12.73 -15.62 20.78
CA SER A 510 -13.90 -15.71 21.66
C SER A 510 -14.38 -17.15 21.85
N ARG A 511 -14.13 -18.03 20.87
CA ARG A 511 -14.54 -19.44 20.90
C ARG A 511 -13.65 -20.27 19.99
N TYR A 512 -13.37 -21.51 20.39
CA TYR A 512 -12.56 -22.45 19.62
C TYR A 512 -13.28 -23.79 19.49
N THR A 513 -13.12 -24.48 18.36
CA THR A 513 -13.60 -25.85 18.20
C THR A 513 -12.49 -26.80 17.77
N SER A 514 -12.58 -28.06 18.19
CA SER A 514 -11.73 -29.15 17.71
C SER A 514 -12.52 -30.46 17.71
N GLY A 515 -12.95 -30.88 16.52
CA GLY A 515 -13.97 -31.89 16.32
C GLY A 515 -15.30 -31.40 16.89
N GLU A 516 -15.96 -32.24 17.68
CA GLU A 516 -17.22 -31.90 18.36
C GLU A 516 -17.01 -31.09 19.65
N ARG A 517 -15.76 -30.89 20.08
CA ARG A 517 -15.47 -30.17 21.33
C ARG A 517 -15.42 -28.67 21.09
N GLU A 518 -16.10 -27.94 21.96
CA GLU A 518 -16.06 -26.48 22.04
C GLU A 518 -15.25 -26.04 23.27
N PHE A 519 -14.50 -24.96 23.11
CA PHE A 519 -13.63 -24.41 24.14
C PHE A 519 -13.83 -22.89 24.28
N PRO A 520 -13.63 -22.35 25.50
CA PRO A 520 -13.84 -20.94 25.80
C PRO A 520 -12.79 -20.03 25.16
N ALA A 521 -12.98 -18.73 25.32
CA ALA A 521 -12.06 -17.69 24.87
C ALA A 521 -10.63 -17.87 25.39
N MET A 522 -9.66 -17.58 24.53
CA MET A 522 -8.23 -17.58 24.82
C MET A 522 -7.54 -16.52 23.95
N ASP A 523 -6.59 -15.82 24.55
CA ASP A 523 -5.66 -14.90 23.93
C ASP A 523 -4.31 -15.61 23.72
N ILE A 524 -3.76 -15.47 22.51
CA ILE A 524 -2.49 -16.07 22.09
C ILE A 524 -1.53 -14.94 21.81
N SER A 525 -0.44 -14.85 22.56
CA SER A 525 0.57 -13.79 22.42
C SER A 525 1.96 -14.34 22.16
N ALA A 526 2.72 -13.66 21.29
CA ALA A 526 4.14 -13.91 21.09
C ALA A 526 4.89 -12.59 20.94
N ALA A 527 5.94 -12.40 21.75
CA ALA A 527 6.81 -11.23 21.69
C ALA A 527 8.11 -11.55 20.96
N TYR A 528 8.66 -10.59 20.23
CA TYR A 528 9.92 -10.72 19.51
C TYR A 528 10.80 -9.51 19.80
N ARG A 529 12.08 -9.76 20.09
CA ARG A 529 13.13 -8.75 20.07
C ARG A 529 13.66 -8.59 18.65
N ILE A 530 13.89 -7.36 18.24
CA ILE A 530 14.49 -7.01 16.96
C ILE A 530 16.00 -6.95 17.16
N GLU A 531 16.73 -7.83 16.47
CA GLU A 531 18.19 -7.92 16.55
C GLU A 531 18.82 -7.69 15.17
N PRO A 532 19.85 -6.83 15.06
CA PRO A 532 20.63 -6.74 13.84
C PRO A 532 21.40 -8.05 13.61
N ALA A 533 21.46 -8.50 12.37
CA ALA A 533 22.27 -9.64 11.94
C ALA A 533 23.10 -9.26 10.71
N VAL A 534 24.13 -10.04 10.38
CA VAL A 534 25.01 -9.73 9.24
C VAL A 534 24.20 -9.76 7.93
N GLY A 535 23.98 -8.59 7.34
CA GLY A 535 23.25 -8.42 6.07
C GLY A 535 21.74 -8.68 6.13
N THR A 536 21.15 -8.70 7.33
CA THR A 536 19.69 -8.87 7.53
C THR A 536 19.26 -8.43 8.94
N ILE A 537 17.95 -8.38 9.17
CA ILE A 537 17.36 -8.20 10.49
C ILE A 537 16.78 -9.54 10.95
N ARG A 538 17.01 -9.85 12.23
CA ARG A 538 16.51 -11.06 12.87
C ARG A 538 15.49 -10.70 13.94
N LEU A 539 14.43 -11.48 14.02
CA LEU A 539 13.46 -11.41 15.11
C LEU A 539 13.59 -12.66 15.96
N VAL A 540 13.96 -12.46 17.22
CA VAL A 540 14.12 -13.54 18.19
C VAL A 540 12.94 -13.51 19.15
N ARG A 541 12.19 -14.61 19.21
CA ARG A 541 11.03 -14.75 20.08
C ARG A 541 11.49 -14.66 21.54
N ASP A 542 10.86 -13.78 22.28
CA ASP A 542 11.15 -13.51 23.67
C ASP A 542 10.24 -14.35 24.57
N GLY A 543 10.76 -15.52 24.99
CA GLY A 543 10.05 -16.50 25.81
C GLY A 543 9.05 -17.36 25.02
N ASP A 544 8.27 -18.15 25.76
CA ASP A 544 7.26 -19.02 25.17
C ASP A 544 6.05 -18.28 24.62
N VAL A 545 5.35 -18.90 23.66
CA VAL A 545 4.02 -18.43 23.25
C VAL A 545 3.11 -18.47 24.47
N GLN A 546 2.54 -17.32 24.83
CA GLN A 546 1.65 -17.16 25.97
C GLN A 546 0.22 -17.41 25.52
N ILE A 547 -0.50 -18.28 26.22
CA ILE A 547 -1.85 -18.71 25.83
C ILE A 547 -2.72 -18.77 27.08
N TYR A 548 -3.59 -17.80 27.25
CA TYR A 548 -4.38 -17.62 28.46
C TYR A 548 -5.79 -17.10 28.17
N PRO A 549 -6.77 -17.32 29.06
CA PRO A 549 -8.06 -16.67 28.95
C PRO A 549 -7.93 -15.14 28.96
N PRO A 550 -8.86 -14.39 28.34
CA PRO A 550 -8.86 -12.93 28.41
C PRO A 550 -8.81 -12.43 29.86
N GLY A 551 -7.93 -11.47 30.15
CA GLY A 551 -7.76 -10.88 31.48
C GLY A 551 -7.00 -11.74 32.50
N PHE A 552 -6.56 -12.94 32.13
CA PHE A 552 -5.82 -13.82 33.03
C PHE A 552 -4.40 -13.29 33.30
N VAL A 553 -4.00 -13.26 34.57
CA VAL A 553 -2.66 -12.84 35.02
C VAL A 553 -1.81 -14.07 35.37
N PRO A 554 -0.78 -14.41 34.56
CA PRO A 554 0.11 -15.52 34.86
C PRO A 554 0.79 -15.37 36.22
N GLY A 555 0.78 -16.44 37.03
CA GLY A 555 1.36 -16.41 38.39
C GLY A 555 0.44 -15.79 39.46
N GLY A 556 -0.76 -15.33 39.08
CA GLY A 556 -1.80 -14.92 40.03
C GLY A 556 -2.46 -16.09 40.76
N GLY A 557 -3.48 -15.78 41.57
CA GLY A 557 -4.22 -16.80 42.35
C GLY A 557 -5.19 -17.65 41.53
N GLU A 558 -5.58 -17.21 40.32
CA GLU A 558 -6.49 -17.94 39.45
C GLU A 558 -5.79 -19.09 38.71
N LYS A 559 -6.45 -20.25 38.66
CA LYS A 559 -5.97 -21.43 37.93
C LYS A 559 -6.79 -21.66 36.67
N LEU A 560 -6.14 -22.17 35.63
CA LEU A 560 -6.83 -22.58 34.40
C LEU A 560 -7.76 -23.76 34.68
N THR A 561 -8.94 -23.75 34.06
CA THR A 561 -9.85 -24.90 34.07
C THR A 561 -9.27 -26.07 33.26
N VAL A 562 -9.86 -27.26 33.42
CA VAL A 562 -9.47 -28.44 32.63
C VAL A 562 -9.62 -28.19 31.12
N ALA A 563 -10.73 -27.56 30.72
CA ALA A 563 -10.98 -27.21 29.32
C ALA A 563 -9.95 -26.20 28.78
N GLN A 564 -9.64 -25.15 29.54
CA GLN A 564 -8.62 -24.16 29.17
C GLN A 564 -7.21 -24.78 29.10
N THR A 565 -6.87 -25.69 30.02
CA THR A 565 -5.59 -26.39 30.02
C THR A 565 -5.45 -27.30 28.79
N SER A 566 -6.52 -28.01 28.43
CA SER A 566 -6.59 -28.83 27.22
C SER A 566 -6.43 -27.98 25.95
N LEU A 567 -7.21 -26.91 25.81
CA LEU A 567 -7.11 -25.98 24.68
C LEU A 567 -5.73 -25.34 24.59
N ARG A 568 -5.17 -24.88 25.72
CA ARG A 568 -3.81 -24.33 25.78
C ARG A 568 -2.79 -25.29 25.19
N ARG A 569 -2.86 -26.59 25.49
CA ARG A 569 -1.95 -27.60 24.93
C ARG A 569 -2.12 -27.74 23.41
N ILE A 570 -3.37 -27.75 22.91
CA ILE A 570 -3.67 -27.81 21.47
C ILE A 570 -3.10 -26.58 20.75
N LEU A 571 -3.39 -25.38 21.28
CA LEU A 571 -2.92 -24.13 20.71
C LEU A 571 -1.40 -23.99 20.79
N GLN A 572 -0.76 -24.42 21.88
CA GLN A 572 0.71 -24.41 22.01
C GLN A 572 1.36 -25.25 20.91
N LYS A 573 0.83 -26.45 20.64
CA LYS A 573 1.34 -27.32 19.57
C LYS A 573 1.21 -26.67 18.19
N ARG A 574 0.07 -26.03 17.90
CA ARG A 574 -0.21 -25.39 16.60
C ARG A 574 0.58 -24.09 16.42
N PHE A 575 0.43 -23.17 17.37
CA PHE A 575 1.01 -21.83 17.29
C PHE A 575 2.50 -21.78 17.63
N GLY A 576 3.04 -22.74 18.39
CA GLY A 576 4.50 -22.87 18.58
C GLY A 576 5.25 -23.07 17.26
N LYS A 577 4.65 -23.77 16.29
CA LYS A 577 5.22 -23.93 14.95
C LYS A 577 5.05 -22.67 14.07
N VAL A 578 3.97 -21.92 14.27
CA VAL A 578 3.71 -20.65 13.56
C VAL A 578 4.62 -19.53 14.07
N PHE A 579 4.84 -19.49 15.39
CA PHE A 579 5.71 -18.55 16.08
C PHE A 579 7.09 -19.17 16.29
N LYS A 580 7.82 -19.35 15.19
CA LYS A 580 9.22 -19.80 15.23
C LYS A 580 10.04 -18.95 16.21
N GLU A 581 10.99 -19.58 16.87
CA GLU A 581 11.86 -18.94 17.85
C GLU A 581 12.77 -17.89 17.21
N VAL A 582 13.27 -18.17 16.01
CA VAL A 582 14.11 -17.24 15.24
C VAL A 582 13.51 -17.05 13.86
N LEU A 583 13.49 -15.81 13.39
CA LEU A 583 13.00 -15.42 12.08
C LEU A 583 13.98 -14.46 11.45
N ASP A 584 14.66 -14.91 10.41
CA ASP A 584 15.47 -14.04 9.57
C ASP A 584 14.54 -13.35 8.55
N ILE A 585 14.66 -12.04 8.42
CA ILE A 585 13.89 -11.27 7.45
C ILE A 585 14.54 -11.42 6.08
N GLU A 586 13.86 -12.16 5.20
CA GLU A 586 14.27 -12.29 3.81
C GLU A 586 14.21 -10.92 3.09
N PRO A 587 15.12 -10.66 2.15
CA PRO A 587 15.01 -9.54 1.24
C PRO A 587 13.64 -9.46 0.56
N LEU A 588 13.16 -8.25 0.33
CA LEU A 588 11.91 -7.98 -0.38
C LEU A 588 12.10 -8.26 -1.87
N GLU A 589 11.40 -9.28 -2.38
CA GLU A 589 11.33 -9.60 -3.80
C GLU A 589 10.33 -8.68 -4.51
N LEU A 590 10.81 -7.97 -5.54
CA LEU A 590 9.98 -7.09 -6.37
C LEU A 590 9.39 -7.87 -7.55
N GLN A 591 8.19 -7.49 -7.98
CA GLN A 591 7.46 -8.18 -9.04
C GLN A 591 7.30 -7.30 -10.30
N GLY A 592 6.95 -7.94 -11.41
CA GLY A 592 6.67 -7.25 -12.66
C GLY A 592 7.89 -6.48 -13.18
N GLN A 593 7.69 -5.23 -13.61
CA GLN A 593 8.76 -4.41 -14.18
C GLN A 593 9.83 -4.01 -13.14
N LEU A 594 9.48 -3.99 -11.85
CA LEU A 594 10.40 -3.64 -10.77
C LEU A 594 11.32 -4.80 -10.38
N ALA A 595 11.07 -6.03 -10.85
CA ALA A 595 11.94 -7.18 -10.58
C ALA A 595 13.39 -6.95 -11.06
N VAL A 596 13.59 -6.06 -12.04
CA VAL A 596 14.92 -5.65 -12.55
C VAL A 596 15.78 -4.99 -11.48
N ALA A 597 15.19 -4.35 -10.46
CA ALA A 597 15.94 -3.78 -9.34
C ALA A 597 16.54 -4.85 -8.41
N GLY A 598 16.08 -6.10 -8.53
CA GLY A 598 16.49 -7.22 -7.69
C GLY A 598 15.89 -7.17 -6.28
N PRO A 599 16.20 -8.16 -5.43
CA PRO A 599 15.75 -8.20 -4.06
C PRO A 599 16.33 -7.06 -3.23
N LEU A 600 15.49 -6.43 -2.42
CA LEU A 600 15.88 -5.33 -1.53
C LEU A 600 16.13 -5.87 -0.11
N PRO A 601 17.36 -5.87 0.43
CA PRO A 601 17.60 -6.21 1.82
C PRO A 601 16.96 -5.20 2.77
N MET A 602 16.39 -5.68 3.87
CA MET A 602 15.91 -4.82 4.96
C MET A 602 17.09 -4.44 5.84
N GLU A 603 17.32 -3.13 6.00
CA GLU A 603 18.43 -2.57 6.79
C GLU A 603 17.93 -1.76 7.99
N GLN A 604 16.64 -1.45 8.03
CA GLN A 604 16.01 -0.76 9.16
C GLN A 604 14.75 -1.50 9.61
N PHE A 605 14.67 -1.80 10.90
CA PHE A 605 13.46 -2.20 11.61
C PHE A 605 13.51 -1.60 13.01
N VAL A 606 12.73 -0.56 13.23
CA VAL A 606 12.63 0.13 14.52
C VAL A 606 11.20 0.01 15.03
N ALA A 607 11.05 -0.34 16.30
CA ALA A 607 9.77 -0.29 17.02
C ALA A 607 9.91 0.70 18.18
N GLN A 608 8.95 1.60 18.34
CA GLN A 608 8.92 2.63 19.39
C GLN A 608 7.73 2.43 20.32
N LYS A 609 7.90 2.82 21.59
CA LYS A 609 6.89 2.66 22.65
C LYS A 609 5.53 3.31 22.38
N ASP A 610 5.49 4.30 21.49
CA ASP A 610 4.27 5.03 21.13
C ASP A 610 3.49 4.34 20.01
N GLY A 611 3.87 3.11 19.64
CA GLY A 611 3.13 2.28 18.69
C GLY A 611 3.65 2.30 17.26
N TRP A 612 4.71 3.06 16.97
CA TRP A 612 5.29 3.11 15.62
C TRP A 612 6.24 1.96 15.34
N VAL A 613 6.12 1.41 14.12
CA VAL A 613 7.09 0.51 13.50
C VAL A 613 7.58 1.16 12.20
N ALA A 614 8.89 1.34 12.08
CA ALA A 614 9.57 1.86 10.89
C ALA A 614 10.45 0.79 10.25
N LEU A 615 10.35 0.69 8.93
CA LEU A 615 11.02 -0.31 8.12
C LEU A 615 11.68 0.37 6.94
N GLY A 616 12.85 -0.11 6.58
CA GLY A 616 13.65 0.47 5.51
C GLY A 616 14.37 -0.60 4.72
N TRP A 617 14.30 -0.47 3.41
CA TRP A 617 15.00 -1.32 2.46
C TRP A 617 15.95 -0.49 1.61
N ARG A 618 17.18 -1.00 1.45
CA ARG A 618 18.19 -0.39 0.60
C ARG A 618 18.34 -1.17 -0.70
N LYS A 619 18.94 -0.54 -1.71
CA LYS A 619 19.38 -1.25 -2.90
C LYS A 619 20.51 -2.19 -2.49
N ARG A 620 20.52 -3.42 -3.00
CA ARG A 620 21.65 -4.32 -2.78
C ARG A 620 22.90 -3.71 -3.42
N GLU A 621 23.91 -3.42 -2.61
CA GLU A 621 25.21 -3.02 -3.15
C GLU A 621 25.73 -4.16 -4.04
N GLN A 622 26.04 -3.84 -5.29
CA GLN A 622 26.81 -4.77 -6.11
C GLN A 622 28.20 -4.81 -5.48
N THR A 623 28.46 -5.83 -4.65
CA THR A 623 29.82 -6.13 -4.17
C THR A 623 30.72 -6.13 -5.40
N THR A 624 31.52 -5.09 -5.53
CA THR A 624 32.50 -5.01 -6.60
C THR A 624 33.45 -6.17 -6.32
N LYS A 625 33.61 -7.10 -7.27
CA LYS A 625 34.62 -8.17 -7.22
C LYS A 625 36.02 -7.54 -7.09
N GLN A 626 36.42 -7.12 -5.91
CA GLN A 626 37.77 -6.66 -5.58
C GLN A 626 38.27 -7.17 -4.23
N GLU A 627 37.42 -7.78 -3.39
CA GLU A 627 37.86 -8.35 -2.10
C GLU A 627 38.31 -9.83 -2.14
N GLN A 628 38.19 -10.52 -3.27
CA GLN A 628 38.71 -11.90 -3.41
C GLN A 628 40.17 -12.00 -3.90
N THR A 629 40.81 -10.90 -4.27
CA THR A 629 42.22 -10.89 -4.71
C THR A 629 43.22 -10.50 -3.62
N LYS A 630 42.77 -10.31 -2.37
CA LYS A 630 43.66 -9.92 -1.24
C LYS A 630 43.85 -11.01 -0.18
N LYS A 631 43.40 -12.24 -0.43
CA LYS A 631 43.59 -13.41 0.47
C LYS A 631 44.43 -14.56 -0.11
N THR A 632 45.18 -14.31 -1.18
CA THR A 632 46.17 -15.26 -1.70
C THR A 632 47.46 -14.51 -1.99
N GLY A 633 48.22 -14.25 -0.93
CA GLY A 633 49.48 -13.55 -1.03
C GLY A 633 50.15 -13.41 0.32
N GLU A 634 50.48 -14.54 0.96
CA GLU A 634 51.69 -14.69 1.79
C GLU A 634 51.83 -16.12 2.36
N ILE A 635 53.02 -16.72 2.12
CA ILE A 635 53.70 -17.80 2.87
C ILE A 635 53.20 -19.24 2.52
N ALA A 636 54.00 -20.25 2.16
CA ALA A 636 55.45 -20.46 2.15
C ALA A 636 55.88 -21.53 1.13
N SER A 637 57.18 -21.45 0.84
CA SER A 637 58.12 -22.35 0.17
C SER A 637 58.17 -23.81 0.63
N ASN A 638 58.75 -24.64 -0.25
CA ASN A 638 59.35 -25.98 -0.06
C ASN A 638 58.39 -27.18 -0.11
N ASP A 639 58.30 -27.85 -1.26
CA ASP A 639 59.10 -29.06 -1.56
C ASP A 639 58.68 -29.67 -2.92
N LEU A 640 59.67 -29.93 -3.77
CA LEU A 640 59.65 -30.91 -4.88
C LEU A 640 60.43 -32.14 -4.36
N PRO A 641 60.08 -33.40 -4.70
CA PRO A 641 60.13 -33.96 -6.07
C PRO A 641 58.94 -34.91 -6.36
N GLY A 642 58.65 -35.50 -7.52
CA GLY A 642 59.29 -35.73 -8.81
C GLY A 642 58.50 -36.85 -9.54
N LEU A 643 58.84 -37.11 -10.81
CA LEU A 643 58.36 -38.15 -11.75
C LEU A 643 57.03 -37.86 -12.51
N PHE A 644 56.99 -37.63 -13.83
CA PHE A 644 57.36 -38.39 -15.05
C PHE A 644 56.22 -39.26 -15.65
N VAL A 645 56.02 -39.08 -16.98
CA VAL A 645 55.58 -40.04 -18.03
C VAL A 645 54.09 -40.08 -18.47
N HIS A 646 53.84 -39.45 -19.63
CA HIS A 646 53.28 -39.97 -20.91
C HIS A 646 51.86 -40.57 -21.06
N HIS A 647 51.17 -40.08 -22.12
CA HIS A 647 50.50 -40.80 -23.24
C HIS A 647 49.41 -41.86 -22.88
N VAL A 648 48.31 -42.13 -23.61
CA VAL A 648 47.75 -41.77 -24.92
C VAL A 648 46.42 -42.54 -25.08
N LEU A 649 45.51 -42.01 -25.91
CA LEU A 649 44.50 -42.71 -26.74
C LEU A 649 43.25 -43.44 -26.17
N LYS A 650 42.19 -43.23 -26.97
CA LYS A 650 41.02 -44.08 -27.30
C LYS A 650 39.95 -44.22 -26.21
N GLY A 651 38.66 -44.06 -26.47
CA GLY A 651 37.89 -44.05 -27.72
C GLY A 651 36.62 -44.87 -27.51
N THR A 652 35.55 -44.55 -28.25
CA THR A 652 34.32 -45.34 -28.53
C THR A 652 33.40 -45.64 -27.33
N ASP A 653 32.08 -45.72 -27.45
CA ASP A 653 31.07 -45.42 -28.47
C ASP A 653 29.68 -45.66 -27.84
N ALA A 654 28.64 -45.11 -28.51
CA ALA A 654 27.28 -45.65 -28.69
C ALA A 654 26.33 -45.83 -27.48
N GLU A 655 25.20 -45.09 -27.46
CA GLU A 655 23.84 -45.45 -27.97
C GLU A 655 22.96 -46.00 -26.83
N GLY A 656 21.89 -45.31 -26.44
CA GLY A 656 20.53 -45.36 -27.02
C GLY A 656 19.58 -45.56 -25.81
N GLN A 657 18.39 -44.98 -25.69
CA GLN A 657 17.41 -44.39 -26.59
C GLN A 657 16.77 -43.15 -25.95
#